data_AF-A0A2E8LAK0-F1
#
_entry.id   AF-A0A2E8LAK0-F1
#
_cell.length_a   1.000
_cell.length_b   1.000
_cell.length_c   1.000
_cell.angle_alpha   90.00
_cell.angle_beta   90.00
_cell.angle_gamma   90.00
#
_symmetry.space_group_name_H-M   'P 1'
#
loop_
_entity.id
_entity.type
_entity.pdbx_description
1 polymer ?
#
loop_
_entity_poly.entity_id
_entity_poly.type
_entity_poly.pdbx_seq_one_letter_code
_entity_poly.pdbx_strand_id
1 'polypeptide(L)'
;LHVLVHDHALDLADPVIAAEIARRSGDPNFGTGSVRVVGGVLSVVQKTAAEIGELGDNTAVIRQAFADDSLLHAALANETARTLVLGHTRWASIGLISEPNAHPLNSELLDAAGPYVVGALNGDVDNFADLIAEESLTIAPFITTDAKVIPSLTSQRLGEGLESAEAFRRTVATFEGSVAIGACTAAAPDKLQLALRGSGQALYIGLAEDAYIVASEPYGVVEETAHYVRMDGETPGNLENPNASRGQIVELDGDRAGTVEGMLRKAYDGTDLAVAADDVAVAQITTRDIDRGDHPHYLMKEIGESPASFRKTLRGKIVEIDAGLRVSLGPSVIPDEIRELVRNGTVTRVLAIGQGTAAVAGQALAAGLDALTPNGEIEVEAILATELSGFRLRPDMSDTLIVAVSQSGTTTDTNRTVDIVRNRGAKVIAIVNRRGSDLTDRADGVLYTSDGRDVEMSVASTKAFYSQIAAGLLLSIAITDELLGDEMVDDRAALLKGITELPAAMETVLGRRDIIGEAARQFAPNRRYWAMVGNGPNRIAAQEVRVKLSELCYKSIAADSTEDKKHIDLSSEPLIFVCAAGLSGSTADDVAKEVAIFRAHKASPIVVADEDQSRFSSALAVLPVPAVDPRLGFILSTMAGHLFGYEAALAIDAQARPMREARSAIEQAAAHPHMSGEEALVSVESTLERTAASFFDLLRTGELNGHLEASTASKVASLLRFALGSSPLEAYQIEYGKVGTPAVVLDDLAAALTLGIEELTRPIDAIKHQAKTVTVGISRSDETLLDVALSRAVLDAGAPRDRLSYASLRTLADLDPAIDEVLGHTRYGIEGMDADVDGDATAVVVDRGGISRNIASRTDRNPTLKGTKHQVALERRVFVARGRSDDRTVVIVPEVKDNITTGLTLLQVKLADELSPGAARGVLQGYRHRYSAMRDAVMETEPTFREDLLGQQSVADLLTLPINELADRWRVG
;
A
#
# COMPACT_ATOMS: atom_id res chain seq x y z
N LEU A 1 3.55 -2.26 -20.65
CA LEU A 1 4.19 -1.08 -21.27
C LEU A 1 3.44 -0.75 -22.56
N HIS A 2 3.16 0.53 -22.79
CA HIS A 2 2.48 1.06 -23.97
C HIS A 2 3.34 2.16 -24.59
N VAL A 3 3.37 2.21 -25.92
CA VAL A 3 4.07 3.22 -26.70
C VAL A 3 3.09 3.85 -27.68
N LEU A 4 3.00 5.18 -27.63
CA LEU A 4 2.35 6.00 -28.63
C LEU A 4 3.44 6.60 -29.53
N VAL A 5 3.30 6.46 -30.86
CA VAL A 5 4.24 7.02 -31.84
C VAL A 5 3.48 7.87 -32.83
N HIS A 6 3.92 9.12 -33.02
CA HIS A 6 3.45 9.97 -34.12
C HIS A 6 4.63 10.50 -34.92
N ASP A 7 4.35 11.14 -36.06
CA ASP A 7 5.36 11.58 -37.02
C ASP A 7 6.30 10.46 -37.50
N HIS A 8 5.78 9.22 -37.48
CA HIS A 8 6.49 8.00 -37.86
C HIS A 8 6.68 7.83 -39.38
N ALA A 9 5.96 8.63 -40.20
CA ALA A 9 5.94 8.59 -41.67
C ALA A 9 5.80 7.19 -42.31
N LEU A 10 5.16 6.25 -41.61
CA LEU A 10 4.86 4.93 -42.19
C LEU A 10 3.82 5.12 -43.29
N ASP A 11 4.03 4.42 -44.40
CA ASP A 11 2.97 4.25 -45.39
C ASP A 11 1.94 3.24 -44.86
N LEU A 12 0.92 3.74 -44.18
CA LEU A 12 -0.17 2.93 -43.64
C LEU A 12 -0.99 2.22 -44.74
N ALA A 13 -0.80 2.60 -46.02
CA ALA A 13 -1.40 1.93 -47.18
C ALA A 13 -0.50 0.83 -47.76
N ASP A 14 0.74 0.68 -47.29
CA ASP A 14 1.60 -0.44 -47.68
C ASP A 14 0.90 -1.77 -47.31
N PRO A 15 0.76 -2.72 -48.27
CA PRO A 15 -0.01 -3.94 -48.02
C PRO A 15 0.52 -4.81 -46.87
N VAL A 16 1.82 -4.78 -46.60
CA VAL A 16 2.44 -5.57 -45.53
C VAL A 16 2.15 -4.92 -44.18
N ILE A 17 2.33 -3.60 -44.09
CA ILE A 17 2.05 -2.81 -42.88
C ILE A 17 0.56 -2.87 -42.54
N ALA A 18 -0.31 -2.65 -43.52
CA ALA A 18 -1.76 -2.70 -43.35
C ALA A 18 -2.25 -4.08 -42.88
N ALA A 19 -1.69 -5.16 -43.44
CA ALA A 19 -2.02 -6.52 -43.02
C ALA A 19 -1.60 -6.80 -41.58
N GLU A 20 -0.41 -6.34 -41.17
CA GLU A 20 0.10 -6.53 -39.81
C GLU A 20 -0.71 -5.73 -38.77
N ILE A 21 -1.10 -4.49 -39.09
CA ILE A 21 -1.99 -3.68 -38.25
C ILE A 21 -3.35 -4.39 -38.09
N ALA A 22 -3.96 -4.82 -39.20
CA ALA A 22 -5.28 -5.47 -39.18
C ALA A 22 -5.30 -6.75 -38.34
N ARG A 23 -4.19 -7.50 -38.33
CA ARG A 23 -4.01 -8.70 -37.50
C ARG A 23 -4.03 -8.40 -36.00
N ARG A 24 -3.58 -7.20 -35.60
CA ARG A 24 -3.34 -6.80 -34.21
C ARG A 24 -4.37 -5.79 -33.67
N SER A 25 -5.27 -5.29 -34.51
CA SER A 25 -6.25 -4.26 -34.16
C SER A 25 -7.57 -4.80 -33.60
N GLY A 26 -7.81 -6.10 -33.68
CA GLY A 26 -9.11 -6.71 -33.34
C GLY A 26 -9.27 -7.21 -31.91
N ASP A 27 -8.25 -7.08 -31.04
CA ASP A 27 -8.30 -7.62 -29.68
C ASP A 27 -9.05 -6.68 -28.71
N PRO A 28 -10.26 -7.04 -28.24
CA PRO A 28 -11.05 -6.21 -27.32
C PRO A 28 -10.47 -6.17 -25.90
N ASN A 29 -9.56 -7.08 -25.54
CA ASN A 29 -8.94 -7.13 -24.22
C ASN A 29 -7.70 -6.22 -24.12
N PHE A 30 -7.27 -5.63 -25.23
CA PHE A 30 -6.05 -4.82 -25.32
C PHE A 30 -4.84 -5.55 -24.69
N GLY A 31 -4.70 -6.83 -25.05
CA GLY A 31 -3.64 -7.72 -24.60
C GLY A 31 -2.31 -7.45 -25.30
N THR A 32 -1.33 -8.29 -25.01
CA THR A 32 0.04 -8.16 -25.50
C THR A 32 0.11 -8.20 -27.02
N GLY A 33 0.91 -7.30 -27.60
CA GLY A 33 1.00 -7.12 -29.05
C GLY A 33 -0.18 -6.37 -29.68
N SER A 34 -1.19 -5.90 -28.93
CA SER A 34 -2.28 -5.11 -29.52
C SER A 34 -1.78 -3.82 -30.19
N VAL A 35 -2.37 -3.47 -31.34
CA VAL A 35 -2.05 -2.24 -32.09
C VAL A 35 -3.32 -1.44 -32.38
N ARG A 36 -3.25 -0.11 -32.30
CA ARG A 36 -4.29 0.80 -32.81
C ARG A 36 -3.66 1.91 -33.65
N VAL A 37 -4.36 2.36 -34.67
CA VAL A 37 -3.96 3.52 -35.48
C VAL A 37 -5.09 4.52 -35.51
N VAL A 38 -4.85 5.72 -34.97
CA VAL A 38 -5.88 6.77 -34.81
C VAL A 38 -5.29 8.10 -35.23
N GLY A 39 -5.83 8.72 -36.27
CA GLY A 39 -5.38 10.05 -36.72
C GLY A 39 -3.91 10.11 -37.17
N GLY A 40 -3.33 9.01 -37.66
CA GLY A 40 -1.91 8.94 -38.00
C GLY A 40 -0.98 8.69 -36.80
N VAL A 41 -1.55 8.39 -35.63
CA VAL A 41 -0.83 7.99 -34.42
C VAL A 41 -0.90 6.48 -34.27
N LEU A 42 0.26 5.84 -34.11
CA LEU A 42 0.40 4.41 -33.86
C LEU A 42 0.46 4.14 -32.35
N SER A 43 -0.38 3.24 -31.86
CA SER A 43 -0.42 2.78 -30.47
C SER A 43 -0.04 1.31 -30.42
N VAL A 44 1.00 0.95 -29.65
CA VAL A 44 1.49 -0.42 -29.48
C VAL A 44 1.58 -0.74 -27.99
N VAL A 45 1.08 -1.90 -27.56
CA VAL A 45 1.17 -2.34 -26.17
C VAL A 45 1.78 -3.73 -26.06
N GLN A 46 2.64 -3.91 -25.05
CA GLN A 46 3.19 -5.20 -24.65
C GLN A 46 2.88 -5.41 -23.17
N LYS A 47 2.28 -6.56 -22.87
CA LYS A 47 1.80 -6.91 -21.53
C LYS A 47 2.29 -8.31 -21.17
N THR A 48 2.44 -8.53 -19.87
CA THR A 48 2.67 -9.86 -19.33
C THR A 48 2.15 -9.89 -17.90
N ALA A 49 1.74 -11.07 -17.45
CA ALA A 49 1.21 -11.29 -16.12
C ALA A 49 1.64 -12.68 -15.64
N ALA A 50 2.93 -12.85 -15.34
CA ALA A 50 3.38 -14.01 -14.58
C ALA A 50 3.22 -13.73 -13.08
N GLU A 51 2.46 -14.57 -12.39
CA GLU A 51 2.32 -14.54 -10.93
C GLU A 51 3.59 -15.01 -10.20
N ILE A 52 4.42 -15.78 -10.91
CA ILE A 52 5.62 -16.42 -10.37
C ILE A 52 6.77 -16.25 -11.35
N GLY A 53 7.91 -15.81 -10.82
CA GLY A 53 9.16 -15.62 -11.54
C GLY A 53 10.19 -14.93 -10.65
N GLU A 54 11.37 -14.68 -11.19
CA GLU A 54 12.37 -13.85 -10.58
C GLU A 54 12.09 -12.36 -10.84
N LEU A 55 12.66 -11.49 -10.00
CA LEU A 55 12.58 -10.06 -10.21
C LEU A 55 13.18 -9.69 -11.57
N GLY A 56 12.35 -9.11 -12.45
CA GLY A 56 12.73 -8.68 -13.78
C GLY A 56 12.28 -9.59 -14.91
N ASP A 57 11.78 -10.80 -14.64
CA ASP A 57 11.34 -11.75 -15.68
C ASP A 57 10.26 -11.15 -16.59
N ASN A 58 9.21 -10.58 -15.98
CA ASN A 58 8.13 -9.92 -16.72
C ASN A 58 8.65 -8.76 -17.58
N THR A 59 9.60 -7.98 -17.05
CA THR A 59 10.24 -6.88 -17.79
C THR A 59 11.09 -7.40 -18.94
N ALA A 60 11.82 -8.52 -18.75
CA ALA A 60 12.61 -9.15 -19.81
C ALA A 60 11.72 -9.66 -20.95
N VAL A 61 10.59 -10.30 -20.64
CA VAL A 61 9.60 -10.74 -21.63
C VAL A 61 9.08 -9.56 -22.44
N ILE A 62 8.70 -8.46 -21.77
CA ILE A 62 8.21 -7.25 -22.46
C ILE A 62 9.31 -6.62 -23.33
N ARG A 63 10.54 -6.52 -22.82
CA ARG A 63 11.69 -5.97 -23.58
C ARG A 63 11.96 -6.79 -24.83
N GLN A 64 11.94 -8.12 -24.73
CA GLN A 64 12.11 -9.00 -25.87
C GLN A 64 10.97 -8.83 -26.88
N ALA A 65 9.71 -8.76 -26.41
CA ALA A 65 8.56 -8.55 -27.29
C ALA A 65 8.63 -7.24 -28.08
N PHE A 66 9.11 -6.15 -27.48
CA PHE A 66 9.38 -4.90 -28.22
C PHE A 66 10.58 -5.01 -29.16
N ALA A 67 11.66 -5.68 -28.74
CA ALA A 67 12.83 -5.91 -29.59
C ALA A 67 12.47 -6.73 -30.85
N ASP A 68 11.47 -7.60 -30.77
CA ASP A 68 10.99 -8.42 -31.89
C ASP A 68 9.87 -7.76 -32.72
N ASP A 69 9.37 -6.57 -32.33
CA ASP A 69 8.23 -5.92 -32.97
C ASP A 69 8.62 -5.10 -34.22
N SER A 70 8.68 -5.78 -35.36
CA SER A 70 9.07 -5.16 -36.65
C SER A 70 8.25 -3.92 -37.06
N LEU A 71 6.96 -3.85 -36.68
CA LEU A 71 6.11 -2.69 -36.99
C LEU A 71 6.55 -1.47 -36.18
N LEU A 72 6.84 -1.67 -34.89
CA LEU A 72 7.34 -0.60 -34.04
C LEU A 72 8.72 -0.12 -34.52
N HIS A 73 9.64 -1.04 -34.85
CA HIS A 73 10.94 -0.66 -35.42
C HIS A 73 10.80 0.17 -36.70
N ALA A 74 9.90 -0.21 -37.59
CA ALA A 74 9.62 0.58 -38.79
C ALA A 74 9.08 1.97 -38.45
N ALA A 75 8.20 2.08 -37.45
CA ALA A 75 7.63 3.36 -37.02
C ALA A 75 8.69 4.30 -36.41
N LEU A 76 9.65 3.74 -35.67
CA LEU A 76 10.72 4.47 -35.01
C LEU A 76 11.93 4.75 -35.92
N ALA A 77 11.95 4.19 -37.14
CA ALA A 77 13.07 4.36 -38.06
C ALA A 77 13.19 5.79 -38.62
N ASN A 78 12.15 6.61 -38.51
CA ASN A 78 12.17 8.01 -38.92
C ASN A 78 12.71 8.91 -37.81
N GLU A 79 13.65 9.80 -38.13
CA GLU A 79 14.21 10.80 -37.20
C GLU A 79 13.17 11.79 -36.66
N THR A 80 12.03 11.99 -37.35
CA THR A 80 10.93 12.83 -36.85
C THR A 80 9.98 12.10 -35.91
N ALA A 81 10.13 10.78 -35.74
CA ALA A 81 9.23 10.01 -34.90
C ALA A 81 9.35 10.47 -33.44
N ARG A 82 8.20 10.75 -32.82
CA ARG A 82 8.11 11.13 -31.41
C ARG A 82 7.31 10.11 -30.65
N THR A 83 7.73 9.86 -29.40
CA THR A 83 7.20 8.76 -28.60
C THR A 83 6.77 9.22 -27.21
N LEU A 84 5.59 8.76 -26.80
CA LEU A 84 5.14 8.80 -25.42
C LEU A 84 5.02 7.37 -24.90
N VAL A 85 5.65 7.08 -23.77
CA VAL A 85 5.69 5.74 -23.16
C VAL A 85 4.95 5.74 -21.83
N LEU A 86 3.98 4.83 -21.68
CA LEU A 86 3.34 4.55 -20.40
C LEU A 86 3.73 3.15 -19.90
N GLY A 87 4.46 3.11 -18.81
CA GLY A 87 4.87 1.89 -18.10
C GLY A 87 4.12 1.71 -16.80
N HIS A 88 3.85 0.46 -16.42
CA HIS A 88 3.26 0.15 -15.12
C HIS A 88 3.60 -1.27 -14.68
N THR A 89 3.85 -1.43 -13.39
CA THR A 89 3.92 -2.72 -12.70
C THR A 89 2.76 -2.79 -11.72
N ARG A 90 1.85 -3.75 -11.89
CA ARG A 90 0.60 -3.83 -11.12
C ARG A 90 0.73 -4.79 -9.94
N TRP A 91 0.44 -4.29 -8.73
CA TRP A 91 0.05 -5.11 -7.60
C TRP A 91 -1.48 -5.08 -7.51
N ALA A 92 -2.13 -6.23 -7.68
CA ALA A 92 -3.59 -6.28 -7.85
C ALA A 92 -4.32 -6.10 -6.51
N SER A 93 -5.02 -4.98 -6.36
CA SER A 93 -5.99 -4.70 -5.29
C SER A 93 -7.42 -5.06 -5.73
N ILE A 94 -7.83 -4.59 -6.91
CA ILE A 94 -9.14 -4.82 -7.53
C ILE A 94 -8.97 -5.46 -8.91
N GLY A 95 -9.57 -6.65 -9.10
CA GLY A 95 -9.54 -7.41 -10.36
C GLY A 95 -8.44 -8.45 -10.44
N LEU A 96 -8.66 -9.51 -11.22
CA LEU A 96 -7.78 -10.68 -11.30
C LEU A 96 -6.34 -10.34 -11.73
N ILE A 97 -5.36 -11.15 -11.34
CA ILE A 97 -4.01 -11.08 -11.90
C ILE A 97 -4.06 -11.75 -13.27
N SER A 98 -4.17 -10.95 -14.33
CA SER A 98 -4.18 -11.45 -15.70
C SER A 98 -3.72 -10.38 -16.67
N GLU A 99 -3.31 -10.79 -17.86
CA GLU A 99 -2.83 -9.88 -18.91
C GLU A 99 -3.85 -8.79 -19.29
N PRO A 100 -5.16 -9.07 -19.45
CA PRO A 100 -6.16 -8.02 -19.71
C PRO A 100 -6.26 -6.96 -18.60
N ASN A 101 -5.97 -7.33 -17.36
CA ASN A 101 -5.97 -6.42 -16.21
C ASN A 101 -4.61 -5.73 -16.00
N ALA A 102 -3.56 -6.11 -16.72
CA ALA A 102 -2.28 -5.41 -16.67
C ALA A 102 -2.40 -4.04 -17.33
N HIS A 103 -1.93 -3.00 -16.63
CA HIS A 103 -1.91 -1.64 -17.14
C HIS A 103 -0.76 -1.47 -18.16
N PRO A 104 -0.88 -0.52 -19.11
CA PRO A 104 -1.99 0.42 -19.31
C PRO A 104 -3.24 -0.17 -19.98
N LEU A 105 -4.39 0.49 -19.81
CA LEU A 105 -5.69 0.15 -20.41
C LEU A 105 -6.10 1.23 -21.42
N ASN A 106 -6.82 0.86 -22.47
CA ASN A 106 -7.34 1.81 -23.48
C ASN A 106 -8.79 2.24 -23.19
N SER A 107 -9.33 3.17 -23.98
CA SER A 107 -10.70 3.70 -23.83
C SER A 107 -11.81 2.91 -24.52
N GLU A 108 -11.48 1.83 -25.22
CA GLU A 108 -12.45 1.10 -26.04
C GLU A 108 -13.50 0.38 -25.17
N LEU A 109 -14.77 0.50 -25.57
CA LEU A 109 -15.94 -0.15 -24.97
C LEU A 109 -16.59 -1.09 -26.00
N LEU A 110 -17.40 -2.04 -25.56
CA LEU A 110 -17.99 -3.07 -26.44
C LEU A 110 -19.06 -2.50 -27.40
N ASP A 111 -19.75 -1.44 -27.01
CA ASP A 111 -20.92 -0.88 -27.70
C ASP A 111 -20.77 0.60 -28.08
N ALA A 112 -19.63 1.23 -27.77
CA ALA A 112 -19.38 2.64 -28.02
C ALA A 112 -17.97 2.87 -28.58
N ALA A 113 -17.89 3.74 -29.58
CA ALA A 113 -16.65 4.28 -30.12
C ALA A 113 -16.45 5.72 -29.61
N GLY A 114 -15.20 6.10 -29.37
CA GLY A 114 -14.86 7.44 -28.90
C GLY A 114 -13.39 7.76 -29.13
N PRO A 115 -12.95 8.97 -28.76
CA PRO A 115 -11.54 9.36 -28.78
C PRO A 115 -10.64 8.35 -28.08
N TYR A 116 -9.46 8.08 -28.65
CA TYR A 116 -8.57 7.04 -28.15
C TYR A 116 -7.70 7.57 -26.99
N VAL A 117 -7.90 7.00 -25.80
CA VAL A 117 -7.17 7.33 -24.58
C VAL A 117 -6.56 6.06 -23.99
N VAL A 118 -5.38 6.18 -23.41
CA VAL A 118 -4.71 5.12 -22.66
C VAL A 118 -4.38 5.64 -21.27
N GLY A 119 -4.59 4.81 -20.24
CA GLY A 119 -4.37 5.19 -18.84
C GLY A 119 -3.77 4.07 -18.00
N ALA A 120 -3.05 4.45 -16.96
CA ALA A 120 -2.52 3.59 -15.92
C ALA A 120 -2.78 4.21 -14.54
N LEU A 121 -2.93 3.34 -13.54
CA LEU A 121 -3.23 3.70 -12.16
C LEU A 121 -2.30 2.98 -11.21
N ASN A 122 -1.73 3.72 -10.27
CA ASN A 122 -1.25 3.21 -9.00
C ASN A 122 -2.21 3.70 -7.89
N GLY A 123 -2.64 2.80 -7.01
CA GLY A 123 -3.72 3.05 -6.05
C GLY A 123 -5.09 2.54 -6.53
N ASP A 124 -6.16 3.03 -5.89
CA ASP A 124 -7.52 2.51 -6.05
C ASP A 124 -8.52 3.64 -6.32
N VAL A 125 -9.43 3.42 -7.28
CA VAL A 125 -10.63 4.25 -7.48
C VAL A 125 -11.79 3.60 -6.72
N ASP A 126 -12.05 4.03 -5.49
CA ASP A 126 -13.00 3.41 -4.57
C ASP A 126 -14.45 3.39 -5.12
N ASN A 127 -14.83 4.41 -5.88
CA ASN A 127 -16.17 4.56 -6.46
C ASN A 127 -16.30 4.07 -7.92
N PHE A 128 -15.38 3.24 -8.41
CA PHE A 128 -15.37 2.80 -9.81
C PHE A 128 -16.66 2.09 -10.26
N ALA A 129 -17.27 1.28 -9.38
CA ALA A 129 -18.49 0.53 -9.70
C ALA A 129 -19.69 1.46 -9.92
N ASP A 130 -19.80 2.50 -9.10
CA ASP A 130 -20.82 3.54 -9.25
C ASP A 130 -20.60 4.30 -10.57
N LEU A 131 -19.36 4.69 -10.87
CA LEU A 131 -19.01 5.37 -12.12
C LEU A 131 -19.33 4.53 -13.37
N ILE A 132 -19.07 3.21 -13.34
CA ILE A 132 -19.44 2.31 -14.44
C ILE A 132 -20.95 2.31 -14.67
N ALA A 133 -21.74 2.28 -13.60
CA ALA A 133 -23.19 2.25 -13.68
C ALA A 133 -23.77 3.60 -14.13
N GLU A 134 -23.32 4.70 -13.53
CA GLU A 134 -23.78 6.07 -13.80
C GLU A 134 -23.48 6.50 -15.24
N GLU A 135 -22.30 6.16 -15.75
CA GLU A 135 -21.82 6.56 -17.08
C GLU A 135 -22.10 5.48 -18.15
N SER A 136 -22.84 4.42 -17.78
CA SER A 136 -23.27 3.32 -18.65
C SER A 136 -22.12 2.68 -19.44
N LEU A 137 -21.02 2.35 -18.76
CA LEU A 137 -19.82 1.81 -19.40
C LEU A 137 -19.96 0.30 -19.65
N THR A 138 -19.92 -0.13 -20.92
CA THR A 138 -19.93 -1.57 -21.28
C THR A 138 -18.51 -2.09 -21.53
N ILE A 139 -17.89 -2.64 -20.48
CA ILE A 139 -16.49 -3.11 -20.48
C ILE A 139 -16.40 -4.61 -20.82
N ALA A 140 -15.30 -5.02 -21.45
CA ALA A 140 -15.01 -6.43 -21.72
C ALA A 140 -14.94 -7.27 -20.43
N PRO A 141 -15.58 -8.45 -20.34
CA PRO A 141 -15.69 -9.22 -19.08
C PRO A 141 -14.36 -9.63 -18.43
N PHE A 142 -13.29 -9.76 -19.21
CA PHE A 142 -11.97 -10.11 -18.71
C PHE A 142 -11.21 -8.92 -18.09
N ILE A 143 -11.68 -7.70 -18.31
CA ILE A 143 -11.17 -6.47 -17.70
C ILE A 143 -12.04 -6.18 -16.47
N THR A 144 -11.47 -6.43 -15.30
CA THR A 144 -12.13 -6.37 -13.98
C THR A 144 -11.51 -5.33 -13.04
N THR A 145 -10.45 -4.64 -13.48
CA THR A 145 -9.79 -3.59 -12.72
C THR A 145 -10.53 -2.26 -12.82
N ASP A 146 -10.57 -1.56 -11.69
CA ASP A 146 -11.05 -0.19 -11.51
C ASP A 146 -10.38 0.81 -12.48
N ALA A 147 -9.09 0.64 -12.78
CA ALA A 147 -8.34 1.55 -13.66
C ALA A 147 -8.95 1.74 -15.06
N LYS A 148 -9.84 0.85 -15.52
CA LYS A 148 -10.53 0.99 -16.82
C LYS A 148 -11.43 2.22 -16.89
N VAL A 149 -11.92 2.74 -15.77
CA VAL A 149 -12.76 3.96 -15.77
C VAL A 149 -11.97 5.19 -16.24
N ILE A 150 -10.65 5.23 -16.04
CA ILE A 150 -9.78 6.36 -16.39
C ILE A 150 -9.83 6.68 -17.89
N PRO A 151 -9.37 5.78 -18.79
CA PRO A 151 -9.39 6.06 -20.22
C PRO A 151 -10.83 6.13 -20.78
N SER A 152 -11.77 5.35 -20.22
CA SER A 152 -13.15 5.28 -20.70
C SER A 152 -13.90 6.61 -20.50
N LEU A 153 -13.85 7.16 -19.27
CA LEU A 153 -14.49 8.43 -18.97
C LEU A 153 -13.78 9.61 -19.64
N THR A 154 -12.44 9.60 -19.67
CA THR A 154 -11.68 10.66 -20.38
C THR A 154 -12.07 10.70 -21.86
N SER A 155 -12.25 9.53 -22.49
CA SER A 155 -12.74 9.43 -23.87
C SER A 155 -14.14 9.98 -24.04
N GLN A 156 -15.09 9.64 -23.17
CA GLN A 156 -16.45 10.22 -23.22
C GLN A 156 -16.42 11.75 -23.12
N ARG A 157 -15.64 12.30 -22.17
CA ARG A 157 -15.48 13.76 -22.00
C ARG A 157 -14.83 14.45 -23.19
N LEU A 158 -13.86 13.81 -23.84
CA LEU A 158 -13.32 14.28 -25.12
C LEU A 158 -14.39 14.25 -26.23
N GLY A 159 -15.25 13.22 -26.24
CA GLY A 159 -16.38 13.10 -27.17
C GLY A 159 -17.44 14.20 -26.99
N GLU A 160 -17.54 14.77 -25.80
CA GLU A 160 -18.38 15.96 -25.50
C GLU A 160 -17.78 17.27 -26.05
N GLY A 161 -16.58 17.22 -26.66
CA GLY A 161 -15.90 18.38 -27.23
C GLY A 161 -15.03 19.17 -26.24
N LEU A 162 -14.69 18.58 -25.09
CA LEU A 162 -13.74 19.18 -24.15
C LEU A 162 -12.30 19.03 -24.62
N GLU A 163 -11.48 20.04 -24.32
CA GLU A 163 -10.02 19.98 -24.52
C GLU A 163 -9.37 18.90 -23.63
N SER A 164 -8.25 18.32 -24.08
CA SER A 164 -7.60 17.17 -23.43
C SER A 164 -7.37 17.34 -21.93
N ALA A 165 -6.75 18.46 -21.52
CA ALA A 165 -6.49 18.76 -20.12
C ALA A 165 -7.78 18.85 -19.28
N GLU A 166 -8.83 19.47 -19.82
CA GLU A 166 -10.10 19.66 -19.11
C GLU A 166 -10.91 18.36 -19.05
N ALA A 167 -10.89 17.56 -20.13
CA ALA A 167 -11.50 16.24 -20.15
C ALA A 167 -10.89 15.34 -19.07
N PHE A 168 -9.56 15.26 -19.02
CA PHE A 168 -8.85 14.49 -18.00
C PHE A 168 -9.13 15.02 -16.58
N ARG A 169 -9.05 16.34 -16.37
CA ARG A 169 -9.33 16.97 -15.07
C ARG A 169 -10.73 16.63 -14.57
N ARG A 170 -11.75 16.77 -15.42
CA ARG A 170 -13.14 16.45 -15.04
C ARG A 170 -13.32 14.97 -14.74
N THR A 171 -12.64 14.09 -15.45
CA THR A 171 -12.64 12.66 -15.17
C THR A 171 -12.02 12.35 -13.81
N VAL A 172 -10.80 12.82 -13.52
CA VAL A 172 -10.16 12.48 -12.24
C VAL A 172 -10.84 13.15 -11.04
N ALA A 173 -11.53 14.28 -11.25
CA ALA A 173 -12.33 14.95 -10.22
C ALA A 173 -13.53 14.15 -9.72
N THR A 174 -14.01 13.16 -10.48
CA THR A 174 -15.08 12.26 -10.02
C THR A 174 -14.55 11.07 -9.22
N PHE A 175 -13.23 10.86 -9.14
CA PHE A 175 -12.65 9.71 -8.45
C PHE A 175 -12.55 9.92 -6.94
N GLU A 176 -12.92 8.87 -6.23
CA GLU A 176 -12.70 8.70 -4.79
C GLU A 176 -11.60 7.66 -4.58
N GLY A 177 -10.82 7.83 -3.51
CA GLY A 177 -9.69 6.97 -3.19
C GLY A 177 -8.34 7.68 -3.25
N SER A 178 -7.26 6.90 -3.15
CA SER A 178 -5.89 7.38 -3.26
C SER A 178 -5.31 6.92 -4.59
N VAL A 179 -5.04 7.87 -5.48
CA VAL A 179 -4.70 7.59 -6.89
C VAL A 179 -3.46 8.35 -7.33
N ALA A 180 -2.61 7.68 -8.10
CA ALA A 180 -1.58 8.25 -8.95
C ALA A 180 -1.81 7.75 -10.38
N ILE A 181 -2.18 8.65 -11.28
CA ILE A 181 -2.67 8.34 -12.62
C ILE A 181 -1.71 8.91 -13.65
N GLY A 182 -1.42 8.12 -14.68
CA GLY A 182 -0.81 8.59 -15.93
C GLY A 182 -1.71 8.27 -17.12
N ALA A 183 -1.98 9.24 -17.99
CA ALA A 183 -2.84 9.06 -19.16
C ALA A 183 -2.35 9.86 -20.37
N CYS A 184 -2.57 9.31 -21.57
CA CYS A 184 -2.29 9.97 -22.83
C CYS A 184 -3.41 9.72 -23.85
N THR A 185 -3.53 10.59 -24.85
CA THR A 185 -4.57 10.51 -25.88
C THR A 185 -3.99 10.68 -27.27
N ALA A 186 -4.56 9.99 -28.26
CA ALA A 186 -4.18 10.19 -29.67
C ALA A 186 -4.55 11.58 -30.20
N ALA A 187 -5.46 12.31 -29.52
CA ALA A 187 -5.82 13.68 -29.88
C ALA A 187 -4.72 14.71 -29.53
N ALA A 188 -3.83 14.36 -28.59
CA ALA A 188 -2.72 15.19 -28.15
C ALA A 188 -1.51 14.28 -27.83
N PRO A 189 -0.88 13.67 -28.85
CA PRO A 189 0.09 12.59 -28.68
C PRO A 189 1.39 13.03 -27.98
N ASP A 190 1.67 14.33 -27.98
CA ASP A 190 2.81 14.97 -27.30
C ASP A 190 2.53 15.39 -25.85
N LYS A 191 1.32 15.15 -25.33
CA LYS A 191 0.91 15.58 -23.98
C LYS A 191 0.70 14.39 -23.06
N LEU A 192 1.42 14.36 -21.94
CA LEU A 192 1.22 13.39 -20.86
C LEU A 192 0.43 14.03 -19.72
N GLN A 193 -0.67 13.40 -19.32
CA GLN A 193 -1.50 13.84 -18.19
C GLN A 193 -1.17 13.02 -16.94
N LEU A 194 -0.98 13.70 -15.82
CA LEU A 194 -0.72 13.12 -14.51
C LEU A 194 -1.74 13.62 -13.50
N ALA A 195 -2.19 12.77 -12.57
CA ALA A 195 -3.01 13.19 -11.44
C ALA A 195 -2.59 12.46 -10.17
N LEU A 196 -2.53 13.18 -9.05
CA LEU A 196 -2.21 12.65 -7.73
C LEU A 196 -3.21 13.17 -6.69
N ARG A 197 -3.85 12.25 -5.97
CA ARG A 197 -4.75 12.57 -4.85
C ARG A 197 -4.63 11.52 -3.74
N GLY A 198 -4.64 11.97 -2.50
CA GLY A 198 -4.45 11.16 -1.29
C GLY A 198 -2.98 10.98 -0.92
N SER A 199 -2.74 10.52 0.31
CA SER A 199 -1.40 10.29 0.89
C SER A 199 -0.77 8.95 0.51
N GLY A 200 -1.56 8.03 -0.07
CA GLY A 200 -1.06 6.69 -0.36
C GLY A 200 -0.04 6.71 -1.50
N GLN A 201 -0.26 7.49 -2.54
CA GLN A 201 0.54 7.39 -3.75
C GLN A 201 1.55 8.54 -3.89
N ALA A 202 2.55 8.36 -4.73
CA ALA A 202 3.52 9.40 -5.05
C ALA A 202 3.82 9.41 -6.56
N LEU A 203 4.16 10.59 -7.08
CA LEU A 203 4.66 10.81 -8.43
C LEU A 203 5.79 11.83 -8.40
N TYR A 204 6.85 11.50 -9.14
CA TYR A 204 8.06 12.29 -9.32
C TYR A 204 8.26 12.51 -10.81
N ILE A 205 8.46 13.76 -11.21
CA ILE A 205 8.64 14.18 -12.60
C ILE A 205 10.10 14.59 -12.77
N GLY A 206 10.91 13.69 -13.29
CA GLY A 206 12.32 13.91 -13.61
C GLY A 206 12.50 14.82 -14.82
N LEU A 207 13.45 15.76 -14.71
CA LEU A 207 13.83 16.71 -15.75
C LEU A 207 15.12 16.24 -16.43
N ALA A 208 15.01 15.54 -17.56
CA ALA A 208 16.15 15.10 -18.38
C ALA A 208 16.35 16.04 -19.59
N GLU A 209 17.48 15.98 -20.28
CA GLU A 209 17.87 16.99 -21.30
C GLU A 209 16.80 17.22 -22.38
N ASP A 210 16.15 16.16 -22.86
CA ASP A 210 15.10 16.24 -23.90
C ASP A 210 13.86 15.37 -23.56
N ALA A 211 13.65 15.07 -22.27
CA ALA A 211 12.58 14.18 -21.83
C ALA A 211 12.06 14.51 -20.43
N TYR A 212 10.81 14.14 -20.18
CA TYR A 212 10.31 13.96 -18.82
C TYR A 212 10.33 12.47 -18.48
N ILE A 213 10.90 12.13 -17.33
CA ILE A 213 10.88 10.76 -16.80
C ILE A 213 9.99 10.74 -15.57
N VAL A 214 8.84 10.07 -15.66
CA VAL A 214 7.87 10.03 -14.56
C VAL A 214 7.95 8.69 -13.85
N ALA A 215 8.07 8.71 -12.53
CA ALA A 215 8.11 7.51 -11.72
C ALA A 215 7.35 7.71 -10.40
N SER A 216 6.89 6.61 -9.80
CA SER A 216 6.25 6.64 -8.47
C SER A 216 7.26 6.73 -7.32
N GLU A 217 8.56 6.61 -7.60
CA GLU A 217 9.66 6.78 -6.65
C GLU A 217 10.89 7.46 -7.30
N PRO A 218 11.72 8.21 -6.55
CA PRO A 218 12.87 8.92 -7.11
C PRO A 218 13.88 8.01 -7.81
N TYR A 219 14.04 6.77 -7.36
CA TYR A 219 14.99 5.86 -8.01
C TYR A 219 14.58 5.47 -9.43
N GLY A 220 13.30 5.66 -9.81
CA GLY A 220 12.85 5.50 -11.19
C GLY A 220 13.24 6.66 -12.11
N VAL A 221 13.75 7.78 -11.57
CA VAL A 221 14.22 8.92 -12.37
C VAL A 221 15.75 9.06 -12.40
N VAL A 222 16.47 8.58 -11.37
CA VAL A 222 17.90 8.84 -11.18
C VAL A 222 18.84 8.17 -12.18
N GLU A 223 18.35 7.26 -13.02
CA GLU A 223 19.13 6.73 -14.15
C GLU A 223 19.36 7.81 -15.22
N GLU A 224 18.35 8.65 -15.46
CA GLU A 224 18.38 9.69 -16.51
C GLU A 224 18.65 11.08 -15.93
N THR A 225 18.19 11.38 -14.71
CA THR A 225 18.35 12.70 -14.10
C THR A 225 18.23 12.69 -12.58
N ALA A 226 19.05 13.52 -11.92
CA ALA A 226 18.93 13.76 -10.49
C ALA A 226 17.89 14.84 -10.14
N HIS A 227 17.40 15.61 -11.10
CA HIS A 227 16.49 16.73 -10.86
C HIS A 227 15.05 16.30 -11.08
N TYR A 228 14.17 16.56 -10.11
CA TYR A 228 12.76 16.20 -10.22
C TYR A 228 11.83 17.18 -9.50
N VAL A 229 10.57 17.21 -9.94
CA VAL A 229 9.45 17.85 -9.23
C VAL A 229 8.61 16.75 -8.56
N ARG A 230 8.34 16.86 -7.25
CA ARG A 230 7.44 15.95 -6.52
C ARG A 230 6.02 16.51 -6.58
N MET A 231 5.05 15.67 -6.96
CA MET A 231 3.63 16.03 -6.88
C MET A 231 3.11 15.90 -5.44
N ASP A 232 2.12 16.72 -5.09
CA ASP A 232 1.43 16.72 -3.80
C ASP A 232 -0.02 16.22 -3.96
N GLY A 233 -0.38 15.17 -3.21
CA GLY A 233 -1.72 14.56 -3.23
C GLY A 233 -2.66 15.04 -2.13
N GLU A 234 -2.19 15.81 -1.15
CA GLU A 234 -2.94 16.11 0.08
C GLU A 234 -3.17 17.60 0.34
N THR A 235 -2.32 18.49 -0.16
CA THR A 235 -2.48 19.94 0.07
C THR A 235 -3.64 20.49 -0.79
N PRO A 236 -4.59 21.25 -0.20
CA PRO A 236 -5.62 21.94 -0.97
C PRO A 236 -5.03 23.08 -1.80
N GLY A 237 -5.31 23.11 -3.10
CA GLY A 237 -4.90 24.20 -3.98
C GLY A 237 -5.70 25.50 -3.77
N ASN A 238 -6.88 25.41 -3.16
CA ASN A 238 -7.77 26.53 -2.87
C ASN A 238 -8.35 26.39 -1.45
N LEU A 239 -7.99 27.32 -0.56
CA LEU A 239 -8.43 27.32 0.84
C LEU A 239 -9.93 27.67 1.00
N GLU A 240 -10.56 28.30 0.02
CA GLU A 240 -12.01 28.54 0.01
C GLU A 240 -12.81 27.28 -0.37
N ASN A 241 -12.15 26.30 -1.00
CA ASN A 241 -12.75 25.01 -1.35
C ASN A 241 -11.75 23.86 -1.16
N PRO A 242 -11.34 23.57 0.09
CA PRO A 242 -10.21 22.69 0.37
C PRO A 242 -10.46 21.23 -0.01
N ASN A 243 -11.71 20.78 -0.05
CA ASN A 243 -12.03 19.39 -0.39
C ASN A 243 -12.02 19.13 -1.90
N ALA A 244 -12.60 20.05 -2.68
CA ALA A 244 -12.63 19.91 -4.13
C ALA A 244 -11.29 20.23 -4.79
N SER A 245 -10.46 21.08 -4.16
CA SER A 245 -9.16 21.50 -4.69
C SER A 245 -7.98 20.62 -4.26
N ARG A 246 -8.21 19.58 -3.45
CA ARG A 246 -7.15 18.74 -2.88
C ARG A 246 -6.46 17.87 -3.94
N GLY A 247 -5.12 17.86 -3.89
CA GLY A 247 -4.27 17.10 -4.81
C GLY A 247 -3.87 17.91 -6.04
N GLN A 248 -3.09 17.31 -6.91
CA GLN A 248 -2.49 17.98 -8.07
C GLN A 248 -2.71 17.21 -9.37
N ILE A 249 -2.93 17.95 -10.45
CA ILE A 249 -3.02 17.48 -11.83
C ILE A 249 -1.94 18.21 -12.61
N VAL A 250 -1.15 17.48 -13.39
CA VAL A 250 -0.06 18.04 -14.20
C VAL A 250 -0.19 17.56 -15.64
N GLU A 251 -0.22 18.49 -16.60
CA GLU A 251 0.02 18.19 -18.01
C GLU A 251 1.50 18.50 -18.34
N LEU A 252 2.15 17.55 -19.00
CA LEU A 252 3.52 17.68 -19.49
C LEU A 252 3.53 17.85 -21.01
N ASP A 253 4.30 18.83 -21.46
CA ASP A 253 4.45 19.22 -22.86
C ASP A 253 5.75 18.67 -23.47
N GLY A 254 5.63 17.69 -24.38
CA GLY A 254 6.78 17.11 -25.06
C GLY A 254 7.63 18.12 -25.86
N ASP A 255 7.07 19.24 -26.31
CA ASP A 255 7.83 20.28 -27.03
C ASP A 255 8.77 21.09 -26.13
N ARG A 256 8.56 21.01 -24.82
CA ARG A 256 9.32 21.71 -23.79
C ARG A 256 9.89 20.73 -22.77
N ALA A 257 10.11 19.48 -23.19
CA ALA A 257 10.61 18.41 -22.36
C ALA A 257 11.87 18.80 -21.59
N GLY A 258 12.01 18.32 -20.35
CA GLY A 258 13.15 18.63 -19.50
C GLY A 258 13.09 19.96 -18.75
N THR A 259 12.06 20.79 -18.97
CA THR A 259 11.95 22.12 -18.38
C THR A 259 10.73 22.26 -17.47
N VAL A 260 10.74 23.21 -16.53
CA VAL A 260 9.55 23.48 -15.69
C VAL A 260 8.47 24.21 -16.48
N GLU A 261 8.85 24.95 -17.53
CA GLU A 261 7.95 25.72 -18.39
C GLU A 261 7.01 24.82 -19.19
N GLY A 262 7.42 23.60 -19.51
CA GLY A 262 6.57 22.59 -20.16
C GLY A 262 5.56 21.91 -19.23
N MET A 263 5.46 22.34 -17.97
CA MET A 263 4.53 21.78 -16.99
C MET A 263 3.35 22.73 -16.73
N LEU A 264 2.13 22.25 -16.92
CA LEU A 264 0.91 22.94 -16.50
C LEU A 264 0.33 22.23 -15.27
N ARG A 265 0.37 22.86 -14.10
CA ARG A 265 -0.12 22.29 -12.83
C ARG A 265 -1.43 22.95 -12.40
N LYS A 266 -2.43 22.13 -12.03
CA LYS A 266 -3.76 22.55 -11.56
C LYS A 266 -4.19 21.77 -10.33
N ALA A 267 -5.06 22.36 -9.53
CA ALA A 267 -5.85 21.67 -8.53
C ALA A 267 -7.03 20.93 -9.16
N TYR A 268 -7.64 20.00 -8.41
CA TYR A 268 -8.78 19.20 -8.89
C TYR A 268 -10.03 20.04 -9.20
N ASP A 269 -10.20 21.20 -8.54
CA ASP A 269 -11.30 22.15 -8.83
C ASP A 269 -11.05 23.02 -10.07
N GLY A 270 -9.86 22.95 -10.66
CA GLY A 270 -9.45 23.73 -11.83
C GLY A 270 -8.57 24.94 -11.52
N THR A 271 -8.32 25.24 -10.25
CA THR A 271 -7.43 26.34 -9.84
C THR A 271 -6.02 26.14 -10.40
N ASP A 272 -5.45 27.19 -11.00
CA ASP A 272 -4.06 27.17 -11.50
C ASP A 272 -3.05 27.17 -10.35
N LEU A 273 -2.05 26.29 -10.44
CA LEU A 273 -0.96 26.20 -9.47
C LEU A 273 0.35 26.45 -10.22
N ALA A 274 1.06 27.53 -9.90
CA ALA A 274 2.34 27.84 -10.56
C ALA A 274 3.38 26.74 -10.30
N VAL A 275 4.21 26.41 -11.29
CA VAL A 275 5.42 25.57 -11.13
C VAL A 275 6.63 26.50 -11.24
N ALA A 276 7.48 26.50 -10.23
CA ALA A 276 8.66 27.36 -10.13
C ALA A 276 9.94 26.53 -10.05
N ALA A 277 11.09 27.17 -10.29
CA ALA A 277 12.40 26.52 -10.14
C ALA A 277 12.64 25.99 -8.71
N ASP A 278 12.03 26.62 -7.70
CA ASP A 278 12.13 26.19 -6.30
C ASP A 278 11.35 24.89 -6.01
N ASP A 279 10.46 24.44 -6.90
CA ASP A 279 9.80 23.13 -6.81
C ASP A 279 10.77 21.98 -7.21
N VAL A 280 11.92 22.28 -7.83
CA VAL A 280 12.87 21.29 -8.34
C VAL A 280 13.79 20.81 -7.21
N ALA A 281 13.65 19.54 -6.85
CA ALA A 281 14.51 18.86 -5.89
C ALA A 281 15.64 18.10 -6.60
N VAL A 282 16.76 17.89 -5.88
CA VAL A 282 17.88 17.06 -6.33
C VAL A 282 17.90 15.76 -5.54
N ALA A 283 17.73 14.64 -6.23
CA ALA A 283 17.81 13.30 -5.68
C ALA A 283 19.16 13.10 -4.97
N GLN A 284 19.08 12.64 -3.73
CA GLN A 284 20.24 12.33 -2.89
C GLN A 284 20.67 10.86 -2.98
N ILE A 285 20.01 10.09 -3.84
CA ILE A 285 20.29 8.70 -4.18
C ILE A 285 20.81 8.62 -5.61
N THR A 286 21.53 7.56 -5.91
CA THR A 286 22.13 7.28 -7.22
C THR A 286 21.81 5.86 -7.66
N THR A 287 22.06 5.54 -8.92
CA THR A 287 21.93 4.17 -9.45
C THR A 287 22.79 3.15 -8.69
N ARG A 288 23.88 3.58 -8.04
CA ARG A 288 24.72 2.70 -7.20
C ARG A 288 24.02 2.23 -5.94
N ASP A 289 23.10 3.03 -5.40
CA ASP A 289 22.39 2.71 -4.17
C ASP A 289 21.32 1.62 -4.40
N ILE A 290 20.89 1.44 -5.66
CA ILE A 290 19.91 0.44 -6.09
C ILE A 290 20.54 -0.72 -6.89
N ASP A 291 21.87 -0.73 -7.07
CA ASP A 291 22.55 -1.81 -7.78
C ASP A 291 22.57 -3.08 -6.92
N ARG A 292 22.18 -4.23 -7.51
CA ARG A 292 22.28 -5.55 -6.86
C ARG A 292 23.71 -6.06 -6.80
N GLY A 293 24.59 -5.59 -7.69
CA GLY A 293 25.94 -6.10 -7.86
C GLY A 293 25.94 -7.61 -8.17
N ASP A 294 26.95 -8.32 -7.67
CA ASP A 294 27.12 -9.77 -7.89
C ASP A 294 26.25 -10.65 -6.97
N HIS A 295 25.37 -10.06 -6.17
CA HIS A 295 24.49 -10.82 -5.29
C HIS A 295 23.36 -11.49 -6.10
N PRO A 296 22.97 -12.73 -5.76
CA PRO A 296 21.86 -13.40 -6.43
C PRO A 296 20.52 -12.71 -6.16
N HIS A 297 20.37 -12.13 -4.97
CA HIS A 297 19.15 -11.49 -4.47
C HIS A 297 19.51 -10.21 -3.72
N TYR A 298 18.68 -9.17 -3.84
CA TYR A 298 18.77 -7.95 -3.01
C TYR A 298 18.69 -8.28 -1.53
N LEU A 299 17.84 -9.22 -1.11
CA LEU A 299 17.75 -9.63 0.29
C LEU A 299 19.12 -10.07 0.85
N MET A 300 19.86 -10.90 0.11
CA MET A 300 21.16 -11.39 0.54
C MET A 300 22.21 -10.27 0.56
N LYS A 301 22.16 -9.34 -0.41
CA LYS A 301 22.97 -8.12 -0.39
C LYS A 301 22.72 -7.33 0.89
N GLU A 302 21.47 -7.09 1.22
CA GLU A 302 21.07 -6.23 2.34
C GLU A 302 21.33 -6.88 3.71
N ILE A 303 21.18 -8.20 3.84
CA ILE A 303 21.67 -8.95 5.01
C ILE A 303 23.19 -8.75 5.15
N GLY A 304 23.94 -8.85 4.06
CA GLY A 304 25.39 -8.62 4.03
C GLY A 304 25.80 -7.18 4.37
N GLU A 305 25.01 -6.18 3.98
CA GLU A 305 25.23 -4.76 4.26
C GLU A 305 24.84 -4.34 5.68
N SER A 306 24.04 -5.16 6.38
CA SER A 306 23.49 -4.84 7.70
C SER A 306 24.54 -4.40 8.75
N PRO A 307 25.73 -5.03 8.88
CA PRO A 307 26.77 -4.54 9.80
C PRO A 307 27.27 -3.14 9.45
N ALA A 308 27.40 -2.83 8.16
CA ALA A 308 27.84 -1.52 7.69
C ALA A 308 26.78 -0.44 7.96
N SER A 309 25.50 -0.72 7.70
CA SER A 309 24.39 0.21 8.01
C SER A 309 24.22 0.43 9.52
N PHE A 310 24.41 -0.62 10.34
CA PHE A 310 24.46 -0.49 11.81
C PHE A 310 25.58 0.48 12.22
N ARG A 311 26.80 0.26 11.72
CA ARG A 311 27.97 1.12 11.99
C ARG A 311 27.75 2.56 11.54
N LYS A 312 27.18 2.78 10.35
CA LYS A 312 26.82 4.11 9.84
C LYS A 312 25.83 4.81 10.77
N THR A 313 24.86 4.07 11.33
CA THR A 313 23.89 4.61 12.28
C THR A 313 24.57 5.12 13.55
N LEU A 314 25.60 4.46 14.06
CA LEU A 314 26.35 4.91 15.25
C LEU A 314 27.24 6.13 14.98
N ARG A 315 27.71 6.29 13.75
CA ARG A 315 28.73 7.29 13.39
C ARG A 315 28.30 8.71 13.77
N GLY A 316 29.18 9.39 14.51
CA GLY A 316 28.98 10.77 14.97
C GLY A 316 27.96 10.95 16.10
N LYS A 317 27.43 9.85 16.66
CA LYS A 317 26.44 9.86 17.75
C LYS A 317 26.98 9.32 19.08
N ILE A 318 28.24 8.88 19.10
CA ILE A 318 28.94 8.40 20.29
C ILE A 318 30.22 9.23 20.42
N VAL A 319 30.48 9.72 21.63
CA VAL A 319 31.66 10.49 21.99
C VAL A 319 32.40 9.79 23.12
N GLU A 320 33.72 9.94 23.14
CA GLU A 320 34.57 9.49 24.24
C GLU A 320 34.74 10.64 25.23
N ILE A 321 34.48 10.37 26.51
CA ILE A 321 34.66 11.27 27.64
C ILE A 321 35.49 10.57 28.73
N ASP A 322 35.91 11.30 29.77
CA ASP A 322 36.71 10.73 30.86
C ASP A 322 36.02 9.54 31.57
N ALA A 323 34.68 9.53 31.60
CA ALA A 323 33.85 8.47 32.17
C ALA A 323 33.52 7.31 31.19
N GLY A 324 34.17 7.26 30.02
CA GLY A 324 33.94 6.24 28.99
C GLY A 324 33.16 6.76 27.78
N LEU A 325 32.40 5.88 27.14
CA LEU A 325 31.57 6.26 25.98
C LEU A 325 30.28 6.93 26.43
N ARG A 326 29.86 7.98 25.73
CA ARG A 326 28.58 8.65 25.93
C ARG A 326 27.86 8.89 24.61
N VAL A 327 26.53 8.89 24.65
CA VAL A 327 25.71 9.26 23.50
C VAL A 327 25.69 10.78 23.31
N SER A 328 25.83 11.23 22.07
CA SER A 328 25.69 12.62 21.69
C SER A 328 24.65 12.73 20.56
N LEU A 329 23.42 13.06 20.95
CA LEU A 329 22.33 13.39 20.02
C LEU A 329 22.08 14.89 20.12
N GLY A 330 22.06 15.59 18.99
CA GLY A 330 21.84 17.04 18.94
C GLY A 330 20.36 17.45 19.06
N PRO A 331 20.07 18.76 19.03
CA PRO A 331 18.70 19.29 19.13
C PRO A 331 17.81 18.91 17.93
N SER A 332 18.40 18.55 16.79
CA SER A 332 17.64 18.02 15.65
C SER A 332 17.04 16.63 15.90
N VAL A 333 17.60 15.90 16.87
CA VAL A 333 17.15 14.55 17.25
C VAL A 333 16.28 14.62 18.49
N ILE A 334 16.78 15.28 19.54
CA ILE A 334 16.05 15.51 20.79
C ILE A 334 16.06 17.02 21.05
N PRO A 335 15.01 17.73 20.63
CA PRO A 335 14.84 19.17 20.89
C PRO A 335 14.93 19.50 22.38
N ASP A 336 15.37 20.72 22.70
CA ASP A 336 15.55 21.18 24.08
C ASP A 336 14.24 21.10 24.88
N GLU A 337 13.10 21.40 24.24
CA GLU A 337 11.77 21.25 24.86
C GLU A 337 11.52 19.80 25.32
N ILE A 338 11.85 18.80 24.51
CA ILE A 338 11.67 17.38 24.89
C ILE A 338 12.61 17.03 26.04
N ARG A 339 13.87 17.49 26.02
CA ARG A 339 14.81 17.25 27.13
C ARG A 339 14.29 17.82 28.44
N GLU A 340 13.75 19.04 28.43
CA GLU A 340 13.17 19.67 29.60
C GLU A 340 11.97 18.89 30.14
N LEU A 341 11.07 18.45 29.24
CA LEU A 341 9.89 17.65 29.60
C LEU A 341 10.26 16.28 30.21
N VAL A 342 11.35 15.67 29.74
CA VAL A 342 11.89 14.43 30.31
C VAL A 342 12.53 14.70 31.68
N ARG A 343 13.42 15.69 31.78
CA ARG A 343 14.13 16.04 33.04
C ARG A 343 13.19 16.44 34.18
N ASN A 344 12.11 17.15 33.87
CA ASN A 344 11.18 17.65 34.88
C ASN A 344 10.05 16.66 35.22
N GLY A 345 10.03 15.48 34.60
CA GLY A 345 9.04 14.43 34.86
C GLY A 345 7.65 14.68 34.26
N THR A 346 7.51 15.61 33.31
CA THR A 346 6.24 15.79 32.58
C THR A 346 5.99 14.61 31.65
N VAL A 347 7.02 14.18 30.92
CA VAL A 347 6.96 12.94 30.14
C VAL A 347 7.14 11.78 31.12
N THR A 348 6.06 11.05 31.34
CA THR A 348 6.04 9.86 32.21
C THR A 348 5.92 8.57 31.41
N ARG A 349 5.65 8.66 30.10
CA ARG A 349 5.46 7.51 29.21
C ARG A 349 6.20 7.66 27.89
N VAL A 350 6.85 6.58 27.45
CA VAL A 350 7.42 6.43 26.10
C VAL A 350 6.72 5.31 25.36
N LEU A 351 6.12 5.60 24.21
CA LEU A 351 5.52 4.59 23.34
C LEU A 351 6.32 4.47 22.04
N ALA A 352 6.95 3.32 21.81
CA ALA A 352 7.52 3.00 20.50
C ALA A 352 6.41 2.48 19.58
N ILE A 353 6.24 3.10 18.41
CA ILE A 353 5.21 2.72 17.44
C ILE A 353 5.80 2.45 16.06
N GLY A 354 5.18 1.54 15.33
CA GLY A 354 5.54 1.19 13.96
C GLY A 354 4.57 0.17 13.40
N GLN A 355 4.93 -0.42 12.25
CA GLN A 355 4.23 -1.56 11.65
C GLN A 355 5.23 -2.64 11.23
N GLY A 356 4.80 -3.91 11.25
CA GLY A 356 5.63 -5.05 10.83
C GLY A 356 7.00 -5.09 11.54
N THR A 357 8.06 -5.31 10.76
CA THR A 357 9.46 -5.33 11.25
C THR A 357 9.87 -4.06 12.00
N ALA A 358 9.36 -2.87 11.62
CA ALA A 358 9.67 -1.62 12.33
C ALA A 358 9.06 -1.58 13.74
N ALA A 359 7.87 -2.17 13.92
CA ALA A 359 7.28 -2.32 15.25
C ALA A 359 8.08 -3.28 16.13
N VAL A 360 8.61 -4.36 15.55
CA VAL A 360 9.50 -5.30 16.28
C VAL A 360 10.81 -4.61 16.64
N ALA A 361 11.41 -3.80 15.76
CA ALA A 361 12.58 -2.99 16.10
C ALA A 361 12.29 -2.00 17.25
N GLY A 362 11.09 -1.40 17.28
CA GLY A 362 10.63 -0.55 18.38
C GLY A 362 10.61 -1.24 19.75
N GLN A 363 10.42 -2.56 19.80
CA GLN A 363 10.51 -3.32 21.05
C GLN A 363 11.93 -3.33 21.63
N ALA A 364 12.97 -3.21 20.79
CA ALA A 364 14.35 -3.10 21.28
C ALA A 364 14.60 -1.76 22.00
N LEU A 365 14.00 -0.67 21.52
CA LEU A 365 14.02 0.61 22.25
C LEU A 365 13.31 0.47 23.59
N ALA A 366 12.11 -0.14 23.59
CA ALA A 366 11.32 -0.31 24.80
C ALA A 366 12.05 -1.16 25.84
N ALA A 367 12.54 -2.33 25.44
CA ALA A 367 13.31 -3.23 26.31
C ALA A 367 14.63 -2.60 26.77
N GLY A 368 15.30 -1.84 25.91
CA GLY A 368 16.54 -1.13 26.26
C GLY A 368 16.30 -0.03 27.28
N LEU A 369 15.22 0.75 27.14
CA LEU A 369 14.88 1.81 28.09
C LEU A 369 14.43 1.21 29.44
N ASP A 370 13.56 0.19 29.41
CA ASP A 370 13.09 -0.52 30.61
C ASP A 370 14.26 -1.10 31.43
N ALA A 371 15.23 -1.73 30.76
CA ALA A 371 16.43 -2.26 31.40
C ALA A 371 17.33 -1.18 32.03
N LEU A 372 17.27 0.05 31.52
CA LEU A 372 18.04 1.20 32.01
C LEU A 372 17.27 2.04 33.05
N THR A 373 15.97 1.83 33.22
CA THR A 373 15.10 2.51 34.20
C THR A 373 14.36 1.48 35.09
N PRO A 374 15.09 0.63 35.83
CA PRO A 374 14.50 -0.50 36.54
C PRO A 374 13.60 -0.12 37.73
N ASN A 375 13.61 1.15 38.17
CA ASN A 375 12.78 1.61 39.29
C ASN A 375 11.46 2.25 38.81
N GLY A 376 11.17 2.22 37.51
CA GLY A 376 9.93 2.74 36.94
C GLY A 376 9.91 4.26 36.85
N GLU A 377 11.08 4.88 36.60
CA GLU A 377 11.21 6.33 36.38
C GLU A 377 10.39 6.80 35.17
N ILE A 378 10.21 5.92 34.19
CA ILE A 378 9.38 6.15 33.00
C ILE A 378 8.67 4.85 32.59
N GLU A 379 7.40 4.93 32.23
CA GLU A 379 6.67 3.79 31.68
C GLU A 379 7.00 3.65 30.19
N VAL A 380 7.41 2.47 29.76
CA VAL A 380 7.76 2.25 28.36
C VAL A 380 7.04 1.04 27.78
N GLU A 381 6.49 1.21 26.58
CA GLU A 381 5.80 0.15 25.85
C GLU A 381 6.09 0.27 24.34
N ALA A 382 6.15 -0.87 23.65
CA ALA A 382 6.09 -0.91 22.20
C ALA A 382 4.71 -1.43 21.75
N ILE A 383 4.05 -0.70 20.86
CA ILE A 383 2.69 -1.00 20.39
C ILE A 383 2.58 -0.74 18.89
N LEU A 384 1.78 -1.54 18.17
CA LEU A 384 1.46 -1.25 16.78
C LEU A 384 0.79 0.11 16.66
N ALA A 385 1.15 0.88 15.62
CA ALA A 385 0.59 2.22 15.44
C ALA A 385 -0.94 2.20 15.31
N THR A 386 -1.50 1.18 14.66
CA THR A 386 -2.95 0.96 14.49
C THR A 386 -3.64 0.55 15.78
N GLU A 387 -2.98 -0.19 16.67
CA GLU A 387 -3.53 -0.56 17.98
C GLU A 387 -3.60 0.67 18.90
N LEU A 388 -2.58 1.54 18.85
CA LEU A 388 -2.61 2.80 19.58
C LEU A 388 -3.78 3.67 19.11
N SER A 389 -3.84 3.99 17.81
CA SER A 389 -4.87 4.87 17.25
C SER A 389 -6.27 4.25 17.29
N GLY A 390 -6.39 2.93 17.21
CA GLY A 390 -7.66 2.22 17.25
C GLY A 390 -8.26 2.10 18.66
N PHE A 391 -7.43 1.87 19.68
CA PHE A 391 -7.93 1.35 20.95
C PHE A 391 -7.31 1.97 22.21
N ARG A 392 -6.16 2.64 22.12
CA ARG A 392 -5.42 3.12 23.30
C ARG A 392 -5.20 4.62 23.37
N LEU A 393 -5.84 5.40 22.51
CA LEU A 393 -5.75 6.87 22.56
C LEU A 393 -6.40 7.43 23.84
N ARG A 394 -5.66 8.29 24.56
CA ARG A 394 -6.20 9.09 25.66
C ARG A 394 -6.59 10.48 25.18
N PRO A 395 -7.58 11.19 25.78
CA PRO A 395 -7.94 12.54 25.37
C PRO A 395 -6.77 13.53 25.46
N ASP A 396 -5.95 13.39 26.50
CA ASP A 396 -4.71 14.13 26.70
C ASP A 396 -3.54 13.13 26.70
N MET A 397 -2.51 13.47 25.92
CA MET A 397 -1.28 12.70 25.77
C MET A 397 -0.03 13.58 25.93
N SER A 398 -0.16 14.75 26.55
CA SER A 398 0.95 15.67 26.84
C SER A 398 2.04 15.07 27.76
N ASP A 399 1.71 14.01 28.49
CA ASP A 399 2.61 13.20 29.31
C ASP A 399 3.38 12.11 28.53
N THR A 400 3.15 12.00 27.22
CA THR A 400 3.60 10.88 26.39
C THR A 400 4.58 11.34 25.31
N LEU A 401 5.74 10.68 25.26
CA LEU A 401 6.68 10.75 24.14
C LEU A 401 6.45 9.54 23.21
N ILE A 402 6.19 9.81 21.94
CA ILE A 402 6.05 8.80 20.90
C ILE A 402 7.39 8.67 20.18
N VAL A 403 7.88 7.44 20.05
CA VAL A 403 8.99 7.12 19.14
C VAL A 403 8.44 6.38 17.92
N ALA A 404 8.29 7.09 16.81
CA ALA A 404 7.74 6.54 15.58
C ALA A 404 8.87 5.92 14.72
N VAL A 405 8.80 4.62 14.48
CA VAL A 405 9.81 3.86 13.72
C VAL A 405 9.26 3.50 12.35
N SER A 406 9.95 3.93 11.28
CA SER A 406 9.59 3.59 9.90
C SER A 406 10.83 3.57 9.00
N GLN A 407 10.91 2.64 8.04
CA GLN A 407 11.99 2.66 7.05
C GLN A 407 11.73 3.76 5.99
N SER A 408 10.54 3.76 5.38
CA SER A 408 10.20 4.65 4.29
C SER A 408 9.82 6.06 4.76
N GLY A 409 9.34 6.20 6.00
CA GLY A 409 8.76 7.45 6.51
C GLY A 409 7.43 7.84 5.84
N THR A 410 6.88 6.98 4.99
CA THR A 410 5.61 7.18 4.26
C THR A 410 4.52 6.19 4.68
N THR A 411 4.80 5.29 5.63
CA THR A 411 3.83 4.29 6.11
C THR A 411 2.57 4.99 6.63
N THR A 412 1.47 4.88 5.88
CA THR A 412 0.23 5.65 6.11
C THR A 412 -0.31 5.47 7.52
N ASP A 413 -0.39 4.24 8.00
CA ASP A 413 -0.89 3.94 9.36
C ASP A 413 -0.04 4.58 10.46
N THR A 414 1.28 4.60 10.30
CA THR A 414 2.19 5.22 11.28
C THR A 414 2.06 6.74 11.24
N ASN A 415 2.10 7.34 10.04
CA ASN A 415 1.98 8.77 9.83
C ASN A 415 0.65 9.32 10.35
N ARG A 416 -0.45 8.61 10.09
CA ARG A 416 -1.78 8.97 10.61
C ARG A 416 -1.85 8.89 12.13
N THR A 417 -1.33 7.82 12.73
CA THR A 417 -1.28 7.72 14.20
C THR A 417 -0.48 8.87 14.80
N VAL A 418 0.64 9.26 14.17
CA VAL A 418 1.45 10.42 14.57
C VAL A 418 0.63 11.71 14.55
N ASP A 419 -0.16 11.99 13.51
CA ASP A 419 -1.01 13.17 13.47
C ASP A 419 -2.01 13.18 14.63
N ILE A 420 -2.67 12.04 14.87
CA ILE A 420 -3.70 11.92 15.90
C ILE A 420 -3.12 12.14 17.31
N VAL A 421 -1.97 11.53 17.64
CA VAL A 421 -1.37 11.67 18.98
C VAL A 421 -0.78 13.07 19.21
N ARG A 422 -0.23 13.72 18.17
CA ARG A 422 0.23 15.11 18.26
C ARG A 422 -0.91 16.07 18.52
N ASN A 423 -2.05 15.87 17.85
CA ASN A 423 -3.27 16.66 18.10
C ASN A 423 -3.80 16.51 19.54
N ARG A 424 -3.33 15.50 20.29
CA ARG A 424 -3.63 15.29 21.72
C ARG A 424 -2.49 15.69 22.66
N GLY A 425 -1.48 16.40 22.15
CA GLY A 425 -0.38 16.97 22.93
C GLY A 425 0.88 16.12 23.03
N ALA A 426 0.90 14.90 22.48
CA ALA A 426 2.09 14.05 22.53
C ALA A 426 3.26 14.66 21.73
N LYS A 427 4.48 14.47 22.22
CA LYS A 427 5.71 14.79 21.48
C LYS A 427 6.17 13.59 20.67
N VAL A 428 6.83 13.81 19.54
CA VAL A 428 7.20 12.75 18.60
C VAL A 428 8.68 12.84 18.22
N ILE A 429 9.41 11.74 18.39
CA ILE A 429 10.72 11.52 17.77
C ILE A 429 10.57 10.43 16.71
N ALA A 430 10.99 10.70 15.48
CA ALA A 430 11.00 9.71 14.41
C ALA A 430 12.36 9.03 14.29
N ILE A 431 12.37 7.68 14.23
CA ILE A 431 13.50 6.89 13.76
C ILE A 431 13.20 6.49 12.32
N VAL A 432 13.89 7.11 11.37
CA VAL A 432 13.57 6.99 9.95
C VAL A 432 14.82 6.94 9.07
N ASN A 433 14.74 6.19 7.97
CA ASN A 433 15.84 6.13 7.02
C ASN A 433 15.69 7.14 5.89
N ARG A 434 14.49 7.44 5.40
CA ARG A 434 14.30 8.38 4.29
C ARG A 434 14.30 9.83 4.76
N ARG A 435 15.23 10.65 4.26
CA ARG A 435 15.20 12.12 4.43
C ARG A 435 14.05 12.75 3.64
N GLY A 436 13.41 13.77 4.22
CA GLY A 436 12.32 14.50 3.57
C GLY A 436 11.07 13.65 3.29
N SER A 437 10.87 12.61 4.11
CA SER A 437 9.64 11.80 4.09
C SER A 437 8.56 12.47 4.92
N ASP A 438 7.29 12.11 4.72
CA ASP A 438 6.18 12.74 5.45
C ASP A 438 6.34 12.64 6.99
N LEU A 439 6.89 11.52 7.48
CA LEU A 439 7.15 11.34 8.91
C LEU A 439 8.21 12.32 9.46
N THR A 440 9.18 12.74 8.65
CA THR A 440 10.18 13.72 9.10
C THR A 440 9.57 15.09 9.33
N ASP A 441 8.58 15.45 8.51
CA ASP A 441 7.90 16.75 8.60
C ASP A 441 6.90 16.77 9.77
N ARG A 442 6.38 15.59 10.14
CA ARG A 442 5.43 15.39 11.24
C ARG A 442 6.09 15.14 12.59
N ALA A 443 7.41 14.97 12.69
CA ALA A 443 8.08 14.70 13.96
C ALA A 443 8.66 15.98 14.58
N ASP A 444 8.74 16.05 15.91
CA ASP A 444 9.40 17.15 16.61
C ASP A 444 10.92 16.96 16.61
N GLY A 445 11.40 15.70 16.61
CA GLY A 445 12.81 15.34 16.47
C GLY A 445 13.00 14.15 15.52
N VAL A 446 14.15 14.08 14.84
CA VAL A 446 14.42 13.04 13.84
C VAL A 446 15.79 12.40 14.05
N LEU A 447 15.78 11.08 14.27
CA LEU A 447 16.97 10.23 14.30
C LEU A 447 17.09 9.42 13.00
N TYR A 448 17.99 9.86 12.12
CA TYR A 448 18.26 9.12 10.89
C TYR A 448 19.04 7.83 11.14
N THR A 449 18.53 6.73 10.60
CA THR A 449 19.27 5.47 10.47
C THR A 449 20.24 5.53 9.29
N SER A 450 21.32 4.74 9.36
CA SER A 450 22.42 4.76 8.39
C SER A 450 22.93 6.20 8.16
N ASP A 451 22.84 6.73 6.95
CA ASP A 451 23.10 8.13 6.59
C ASP A 451 21.83 8.90 6.16
N GLY A 452 20.66 8.27 6.28
CA GLY A 452 19.38 8.81 5.84
C GLY A 452 19.13 8.69 4.32
N ARG A 453 19.91 7.85 3.63
CA ARG A 453 19.87 7.69 2.16
C ARG A 453 19.87 6.23 1.70
N ASP A 454 19.95 5.29 2.64
CA ASP A 454 20.16 3.87 2.36
C ASP A 454 18.92 3.27 1.68
N VAL A 455 19.02 2.78 0.44
CA VAL A 455 17.88 2.17 -0.24
C VAL A 455 17.84 0.68 0.08
N GLU A 456 16.68 0.19 0.48
CA GLU A 456 16.41 -1.24 0.63
C GLU A 456 15.45 -1.60 -0.50
N MET A 457 15.82 -2.55 -1.35
CA MET A 457 15.06 -2.98 -2.53
C MET A 457 14.25 -4.25 -2.28
N SER A 458 14.78 -5.19 -1.47
CA SER A 458 14.03 -6.40 -1.09
C SER A 458 12.73 -6.04 -0.38
N VAL A 459 11.62 -6.73 -0.68
CA VAL A 459 10.35 -6.50 0.06
C VAL A 459 10.54 -6.83 1.54
N ALA A 460 11.23 -7.93 1.87
CA ALA A 460 11.56 -8.29 3.25
C ALA A 460 12.65 -7.35 3.80
N SER A 461 12.31 -6.59 4.83
CA SER A 461 13.25 -5.68 5.49
C SER A 461 14.34 -6.42 6.29
N THR A 462 15.59 -5.95 6.20
CA THR A 462 16.76 -6.53 6.86
C THR A 462 17.66 -5.44 7.46
N LYS A 463 18.49 -4.76 6.68
CA LYS A 463 19.42 -3.72 7.16
C LYS A 463 18.73 -2.57 7.88
N ALA A 464 17.48 -2.26 7.50
CA ALA A 464 16.70 -1.26 8.20
C ALA A 464 16.38 -1.68 9.64
N PHE A 465 16.03 -2.94 9.89
CA PHE A 465 15.77 -3.47 11.24
C PHE A 465 16.98 -3.28 12.17
N TYR A 466 18.16 -3.71 11.73
CA TYR A 466 19.40 -3.58 12.52
C TYR A 466 19.75 -2.13 12.80
N SER A 467 19.59 -1.26 11.80
CA SER A 467 19.84 0.18 11.95
C SER A 467 18.82 0.85 12.87
N GLN A 468 17.54 0.44 12.83
CA GLN A 468 16.50 0.90 13.74
C GLN A 468 16.77 0.47 15.18
N ILE A 469 17.27 -0.76 15.41
CA ILE A 469 17.72 -1.19 16.73
C ILE A 469 18.89 -0.32 17.22
N ALA A 470 19.90 -0.08 16.39
CA ALA A 470 21.04 0.77 16.75
C ALA A 470 20.57 2.17 17.17
N ALA A 471 19.70 2.79 16.37
CA ALA A 471 19.10 4.09 16.67
C ALA A 471 18.25 4.03 17.96
N GLY A 472 17.47 2.97 18.13
CA GLY A 472 16.62 2.77 19.30
C GLY A 472 17.42 2.68 20.59
N LEU A 473 18.50 1.89 20.61
CA LEU A 473 19.39 1.75 21.77
C LEU A 473 20.10 3.07 22.12
N LEU A 474 20.57 3.82 21.12
CA LEU A 474 21.16 5.16 21.34
C LEU A 474 20.13 6.13 21.92
N LEU A 475 18.89 6.09 21.44
CA LEU A 475 17.82 6.94 21.94
C LEU A 475 17.40 6.54 23.36
N SER A 476 17.31 5.25 23.69
CA SER A 476 17.07 4.77 25.06
C SER A 476 18.13 5.32 26.02
N ILE A 477 19.42 5.18 25.67
CA ILE A 477 20.54 5.69 26.49
C ILE A 477 20.47 7.21 26.63
N ALA A 478 20.17 7.94 25.56
CA ALA A 478 20.04 9.39 25.60
C ALA A 478 18.87 9.85 26.48
N ILE A 479 17.71 9.18 26.42
CA ILE A 479 16.57 9.48 27.30
C ILE A 479 16.93 9.18 28.75
N THR A 480 17.60 8.05 29.03
CA THR A 480 18.08 7.73 30.38
C THR A 480 19.08 8.75 30.90
N ASP A 481 20.00 9.24 30.07
CA ASP A 481 20.94 10.31 30.44
C ASP A 481 20.21 11.59 30.87
N GLU A 482 19.08 11.91 30.24
CA GLU A 482 18.25 13.05 30.62
C GLU A 482 17.45 12.82 31.91
N LEU A 483 17.03 11.58 32.18
CA LEU A 483 16.28 11.21 33.38
C LEU A 483 17.17 11.10 34.62
N LEU A 484 18.31 10.42 34.51
CA LEU A 484 19.13 9.97 35.64
C LEU A 484 20.45 10.75 35.79
N GLY A 485 20.82 11.57 34.80
CA GLY A 485 22.11 12.26 34.80
C GLY A 485 23.29 11.27 34.88
N ASP A 486 24.17 11.46 35.85
CA ASP A 486 25.40 10.66 36.00
C ASP A 486 25.22 9.34 36.80
N GLU A 487 23.99 9.00 37.22
CA GLU A 487 23.73 7.68 37.82
C GLU A 487 23.92 6.57 36.76
N MET A 488 24.41 5.38 37.12
CA MET A 488 24.61 4.22 36.21
C MET A 488 25.47 4.49 34.95
N VAL A 489 26.31 5.53 34.93
CA VAL A 489 27.15 5.87 33.77
C VAL A 489 28.06 4.72 33.35
N ASP A 490 28.65 3.98 34.29
CA ASP A 490 29.55 2.86 33.97
C ASP A 490 28.83 1.72 33.22
N ASP A 491 27.59 1.40 33.62
CA ASP A 491 26.78 0.37 32.93
C ASP A 491 26.38 0.81 31.52
N ARG A 492 26.00 2.09 31.35
CA ARG A 492 25.69 2.64 30.03
C ARG A 492 26.93 2.72 29.13
N ALA A 493 28.09 3.08 29.68
CA ALA A 493 29.35 3.08 28.95
C ALA A 493 29.75 1.66 28.51
N ALA A 494 29.54 0.65 29.37
CA ALA A 494 29.76 -0.76 29.03
C ALA A 494 28.80 -1.24 27.91
N LEU A 495 27.51 -0.88 28.00
CA LEU A 495 26.53 -1.18 26.96
C LEU A 495 26.90 -0.53 25.62
N LEU A 496 27.30 0.75 25.63
CA LEU A 496 27.75 1.46 24.43
C LEU A 496 28.97 0.79 23.79
N LYS A 497 29.91 0.32 24.60
CA LYS A 497 31.05 -0.45 24.10
C LYS A 497 30.56 -1.71 23.38
N GLY A 498 29.65 -2.48 23.99
CA GLY A 498 29.03 -3.64 23.33
C GLY A 498 28.34 -3.30 22.01
N ILE A 499 27.60 -2.18 21.97
CA ILE A 499 26.93 -1.68 20.75
C ILE A 499 27.98 -1.36 19.65
N THR A 500 29.12 -0.75 20.00
CA THR A 500 30.17 -0.42 19.03
C THR A 500 30.91 -1.65 18.48
N GLU A 501 30.98 -2.74 19.26
CA GLU A 501 31.63 -4.00 18.86
C GLU A 501 30.69 -4.91 18.04
N LEU A 502 29.37 -4.71 18.16
CA LEU A 502 28.35 -5.56 17.54
C LEU A 502 28.48 -5.71 16.01
N PRO A 503 28.84 -4.69 15.21
CA PRO A 503 29.05 -4.88 13.77
C PRO A 503 30.08 -5.97 13.43
N ALA A 504 31.17 -6.09 14.20
CA ALA A 504 32.16 -7.14 13.96
C ALA A 504 31.62 -8.53 14.33
N ALA A 505 30.80 -8.61 15.39
CA ALA A 505 30.09 -9.83 15.76
C ALA A 505 29.08 -10.25 14.67
N MET A 506 28.35 -9.29 14.10
CA MET A 506 27.44 -9.52 12.96
C MET A 506 28.20 -10.05 11.73
N GLU A 507 29.34 -9.45 11.37
CA GLU A 507 30.21 -9.94 10.29
C GLU A 507 30.67 -11.39 10.53
N THR A 508 30.93 -11.76 11.79
CA THR A 508 31.27 -13.14 12.16
C THR A 508 30.10 -14.11 11.92
N VAL A 509 28.87 -13.71 12.23
CA VAL A 509 27.66 -14.52 11.96
C VAL A 509 27.42 -14.67 10.44
N LEU A 510 27.62 -13.61 9.66
CA LEU A 510 27.56 -13.67 8.19
C LEU A 510 28.56 -14.70 7.63
N GLY A 511 29.78 -14.73 8.18
CA GLY A 511 30.80 -15.72 7.83
C GLY A 511 30.43 -17.18 8.16
N ARG A 512 29.33 -17.40 8.91
CA ARG A 512 28.81 -18.73 9.26
C ARG A 512 27.60 -19.17 8.44
N ARG A 513 27.30 -18.46 7.36
CA ARG A 513 26.19 -18.79 6.44
C ARG A 513 26.20 -20.27 6.02
N ASP A 514 27.36 -20.87 5.77
CA ASP A 514 27.43 -22.27 5.34
C ASP A 514 26.85 -23.25 6.38
N ILE A 515 27.18 -23.05 7.65
CA ILE A 515 26.68 -23.89 8.76
C ILE A 515 25.18 -23.67 8.96
N ILE A 516 24.75 -22.41 8.91
CA ILE A 516 23.34 -22.03 9.07
C ILE A 516 22.50 -22.58 7.90
N GLY A 517 23.01 -22.46 6.68
CA GLY A 517 22.36 -22.95 5.47
C GLY A 517 22.30 -24.46 5.42
N GLU A 518 23.29 -25.17 5.96
CA GLU A 518 23.22 -26.63 6.07
C GLU A 518 22.07 -27.07 6.98
N ALA A 519 21.94 -26.44 8.15
CA ALA A 519 20.81 -26.71 9.05
C ALA A 519 19.46 -26.38 8.37
N ALA A 520 19.38 -25.26 7.63
CA ALA A 520 18.17 -24.88 6.90
C ALA A 520 17.79 -25.91 5.84
N ARG A 521 18.72 -26.29 4.96
CA ARG A 521 18.52 -27.29 3.91
C ARG A 521 18.13 -28.65 4.47
N GLN A 522 18.73 -29.05 5.59
CA GLN A 522 18.49 -30.37 6.18
C GLN A 522 17.13 -30.47 6.90
N PHE A 523 16.71 -29.43 7.62
CA PHE A 523 15.60 -29.54 8.57
C PHE A 523 14.34 -28.79 8.18
N ALA A 524 14.43 -27.77 7.31
CA ALA A 524 13.27 -26.96 6.93
C ALA A 524 12.29 -27.69 5.97
N PRO A 525 12.74 -28.32 4.86
CA PRO A 525 11.82 -28.73 3.79
C PRO A 525 10.80 -29.81 4.21
N ASN A 526 11.18 -30.74 5.09
CA ASN A 526 10.29 -31.83 5.49
C ASN A 526 9.32 -31.47 6.64
N ARG A 527 9.34 -30.22 7.14
CA ARG A 527 8.55 -29.80 8.30
C ARG A 527 7.37 -28.92 7.90
N ARG A 528 6.16 -29.39 8.23
CA ARG A 528 4.91 -28.66 7.97
C ARG A 528 4.72 -27.48 8.93
N TYR A 529 4.83 -27.73 10.23
CA TYR A 529 4.57 -26.75 11.28
C TYR A 529 5.86 -26.18 11.85
N TRP A 530 5.92 -24.87 12.00
CA TRP A 530 7.11 -24.14 12.42
C TRP A 530 6.75 -23.18 13.56
N ALA A 531 7.69 -22.98 14.47
CA ALA A 531 7.55 -22.04 15.58
C ALA A 531 8.89 -21.38 15.91
N MET A 532 8.81 -20.14 16.37
CA MET A 532 9.95 -19.35 16.82
C MET A 532 9.79 -19.11 18.32
N VAL A 533 10.84 -19.33 19.10
CA VAL A 533 10.79 -19.11 20.54
C VAL A 533 12.00 -18.35 21.04
N GLY A 534 11.82 -17.59 22.12
CA GLY A 534 12.90 -16.90 22.81
C GLY A 534 12.47 -16.40 24.18
N ASN A 535 13.44 -15.93 24.97
CA ASN A 535 13.24 -15.41 26.32
C ASN A 535 13.82 -14.01 26.47
N GLY A 536 13.18 -13.16 27.29
CA GLY A 536 13.62 -11.77 27.48
C GLY A 536 13.79 -11.06 26.12
N PRO A 537 14.94 -10.38 25.87
CA PRO A 537 15.22 -9.75 24.59
C PRO A 537 15.19 -10.71 23.38
N ASN A 538 15.46 -12.01 23.55
CA ASN A 538 15.35 -12.99 22.46
C ASN A 538 13.90 -13.19 21.96
N ARG A 539 12.87 -12.69 22.67
CA ARG A 539 11.51 -12.64 22.12
C ARG A 539 11.40 -11.67 20.94
N ILE A 540 12.19 -10.59 20.93
CA ILE A 540 12.27 -9.63 19.81
C ILE A 540 12.83 -10.36 18.59
N ALA A 541 13.91 -11.13 18.78
CA ALA A 541 14.48 -11.97 17.74
C ALA A 541 13.48 -12.99 17.21
N ALA A 542 12.81 -13.75 18.09
CA ALA A 542 11.83 -14.74 17.69
C ALA A 542 10.68 -14.13 16.87
N GLN A 543 10.21 -12.93 17.23
CA GLN A 543 9.16 -12.24 16.48
C GLN A 543 9.62 -11.75 15.11
N GLU A 544 10.83 -11.20 14.99
CA GLU A 544 11.36 -10.76 13.70
C GLU A 544 11.67 -11.96 12.79
N VAL A 545 12.30 -13.00 13.33
CA VAL A 545 12.55 -14.25 12.58
C VAL A 545 11.24 -14.86 12.12
N ARG A 546 10.18 -14.85 12.94
CA ARG A 546 8.84 -15.28 12.52
C ARG A 546 8.36 -14.48 11.31
N VAL A 547 8.46 -13.14 11.34
CA VAL A 547 8.06 -12.28 10.21
C VAL A 547 8.83 -12.68 8.95
N LYS A 548 10.16 -12.75 9.01
CA LYS A 548 10.97 -13.07 7.82
C LYS A 548 10.71 -14.48 7.28
N LEU A 549 10.59 -15.48 8.13
CA LEU A 549 10.33 -16.85 7.67
C LEU A 549 8.89 -16.98 7.13
N SER A 550 7.92 -16.25 7.68
CA SER A 550 6.56 -16.21 7.12
C SER A 550 6.56 -15.57 5.72
N GLU A 551 7.28 -14.48 5.54
CA GLU A 551 7.46 -13.79 4.26
C GLU A 551 8.21 -14.63 3.23
N LEU A 552 9.31 -15.27 3.61
CA LEU A 552 10.19 -15.97 2.68
C LEU A 552 9.78 -17.42 2.43
N CYS A 553 9.14 -18.09 3.39
CA CYS A 553 8.80 -19.53 3.29
C CYS A 553 7.29 -19.81 3.13
N TYR A 554 6.45 -18.78 3.17
CA TYR A 554 4.98 -18.85 3.05
C TYR A 554 4.34 -19.77 4.09
N LYS A 555 4.77 -19.63 5.34
CA LYS A 555 4.21 -20.36 6.47
C LYS A 555 3.54 -19.42 7.46
N SER A 556 2.42 -19.86 8.01
CA SER A 556 1.94 -19.35 9.29
C SER A 556 2.82 -19.95 10.39
N ILE A 557 3.47 -19.08 11.16
CA ILE A 557 4.48 -19.44 12.15
C ILE A 557 4.08 -18.81 13.48
N ALA A 558 4.07 -19.60 14.55
CA ALA A 558 3.86 -19.10 15.91
C ALA A 558 5.14 -18.45 16.46
N ALA A 559 5.00 -17.42 17.29
CA ALA A 559 6.11 -16.87 18.09
C ALA A 559 5.72 -16.83 19.57
N ASP A 560 6.40 -17.65 20.37
CA ASP A 560 6.06 -17.88 21.77
C ASP A 560 7.25 -17.60 22.69
N SER A 561 6.98 -17.56 24.00
CA SER A 561 8.05 -17.73 24.99
C SER A 561 8.47 -19.20 25.01
N THR A 562 9.76 -19.48 25.19
CA THR A 562 10.28 -20.86 25.12
C THR A 562 9.51 -21.83 26.00
N GLU A 563 9.32 -21.52 27.28
CA GLU A 563 8.66 -22.41 28.25
C GLU A 563 7.16 -22.56 27.96
N ASP A 564 6.53 -21.57 27.33
CA ASP A 564 5.10 -21.58 27.07
C ASP A 564 4.74 -22.47 25.87
N LYS A 565 5.69 -22.72 24.98
CA LYS A 565 5.49 -23.55 23.78
C LYS A 565 4.92 -24.94 24.07
N LYS A 566 5.31 -25.54 25.21
CA LYS A 566 4.80 -26.86 25.63
C LYS A 566 3.32 -26.84 26.05
N HIS A 567 2.76 -25.67 26.34
CA HIS A 567 1.37 -25.48 26.76
C HIS A 567 0.41 -25.17 25.61
N ILE A 568 0.93 -24.89 24.40
CA ILE A 568 0.14 -24.44 23.26
C ILE A 568 0.00 -25.56 22.22
N ASP A 569 1.04 -25.80 21.42
CA ASP A 569 0.97 -26.60 20.19
C ASP A 569 2.23 -27.45 19.95
N LEU A 570 2.99 -27.81 21.00
CA LEU A 570 4.09 -28.78 20.89
C LEU A 570 3.65 -30.13 20.28
N SER A 571 2.37 -30.48 20.42
CA SER A 571 1.74 -31.66 19.82
C SER A 571 1.79 -31.70 18.28
N SER A 572 2.04 -30.56 17.62
CA SER A 572 2.18 -30.50 16.16
C SER A 572 3.54 -31.00 15.64
N GLU A 573 4.44 -31.42 16.54
CA GLU A 573 5.82 -31.86 16.23
C GLU A 573 6.60 -30.86 15.33
N PRO A 574 6.60 -29.54 15.67
CA PRO A 574 7.07 -28.51 14.75
C PRO A 574 8.60 -28.45 14.64
N LEU A 575 9.10 -27.79 13.59
CA LEU A 575 10.42 -27.16 13.63
C LEU A 575 10.38 -25.99 14.62
N ILE A 576 11.28 -25.98 15.60
CA ILE A 576 11.34 -24.92 16.62
C ILE A 576 12.68 -24.22 16.50
N PHE A 577 12.67 -22.96 16.06
CA PHE A 577 13.86 -22.13 16.06
C PHE A 577 13.95 -21.40 17.40
N VAL A 578 14.99 -21.69 18.18
CA VAL A 578 15.18 -21.22 19.54
C VAL A 578 16.23 -20.13 19.56
N CYS A 579 15.82 -18.90 19.86
CA CYS A 579 16.70 -17.75 20.04
C CYS A 579 17.24 -17.73 21.48
N ALA A 580 18.52 -18.06 21.66
CA ALA A 580 19.14 -18.22 22.98
C ALA A 580 20.52 -17.53 23.11
N ALA A 581 20.94 -16.72 22.15
CA ALA A 581 22.19 -15.95 22.23
C ALA A 581 22.17 -14.98 23.42
N GLY A 582 23.31 -14.86 24.11
CA GLY A 582 23.48 -14.06 25.33
C GLY A 582 22.87 -14.64 26.60
N LEU A 583 22.17 -15.80 26.54
CA LEU A 583 21.65 -16.45 27.75
C LEU A 583 22.79 -17.08 28.56
N SER A 584 22.74 -16.94 29.88
CA SER A 584 23.74 -17.49 30.80
C SER A 584 23.12 -17.97 32.11
N GLY A 585 23.89 -18.73 32.90
CA GLY A 585 23.43 -19.22 34.20
C GLY A 585 22.16 -20.07 34.13
N SER A 586 21.27 -19.89 35.10
CA SER A 586 20.06 -20.71 35.25
C SER A 586 19.05 -20.54 34.12
N THR A 587 18.96 -19.36 33.50
CA THR A 587 18.04 -19.14 32.37
C THR A 587 18.46 -19.95 31.15
N ALA A 588 19.77 -20.04 30.87
CA ALA A 588 20.28 -20.90 29.81
C ALA A 588 20.06 -22.40 30.12
N ASP A 589 20.17 -22.80 31.40
CA ASP A 589 19.89 -24.18 31.82
C ASP A 589 18.41 -24.54 31.67
N ASP A 590 17.51 -23.62 31.95
CA ASP A 590 16.06 -23.84 31.80
C ASP A 590 15.68 -23.95 30.32
N VAL A 591 16.20 -23.08 29.44
CA VAL A 591 16.01 -23.21 27.99
C VAL A 591 16.57 -24.53 27.46
N ALA A 592 17.74 -24.97 27.95
CA ALA A 592 18.31 -26.26 27.55
C ALA A 592 17.41 -27.45 27.95
N LYS A 593 16.74 -27.39 29.10
CA LYS A 593 15.74 -28.39 29.51
C LYS A 593 14.53 -28.35 28.58
N GLU A 594 14.03 -27.17 28.23
CA GLU A 594 12.90 -27.05 27.29
C GLU A 594 13.25 -27.61 25.90
N VAL A 595 14.47 -27.35 25.40
CA VAL A 595 14.97 -27.96 24.14
C VAL A 595 14.97 -29.49 24.23
N ALA A 596 15.35 -30.07 25.37
CA ALA A 596 15.29 -31.51 25.59
C ALA A 596 13.84 -32.03 25.60
N ILE A 597 12.90 -31.28 26.19
CA ILE A 597 11.46 -31.59 26.16
C ILE A 597 10.95 -31.55 24.72
N PHE A 598 11.26 -30.51 23.96
CA PHE A 598 10.86 -30.39 22.55
C PHE A 598 11.33 -31.60 21.75
N ARG A 599 12.60 -31.98 21.91
CA ARG A 599 13.19 -33.14 21.25
C ARG A 599 12.50 -34.44 21.64
N ALA A 600 12.19 -34.63 22.92
CA ALA A 600 11.50 -35.83 23.42
C ALA A 600 10.08 -35.97 22.84
N HIS A 601 9.43 -34.85 22.54
CA HIS A 601 8.12 -34.78 21.89
C HIS A 601 8.20 -34.69 20.35
N LYS A 602 9.31 -35.16 19.75
CA LYS A 602 9.55 -35.26 18.30
C LYS A 602 9.58 -33.94 17.53
N ALA A 603 9.55 -32.80 18.21
CA ALA A 603 9.84 -31.52 17.60
C ALA A 603 11.30 -31.47 17.12
N SER A 604 11.59 -30.51 16.27
CA SER A 604 12.89 -30.29 15.63
C SER A 604 13.51 -28.99 16.12
N PRO A 605 14.09 -28.96 17.34
CA PRO A 605 14.69 -27.75 17.89
C PRO A 605 16.02 -27.44 17.19
N ILE A 606 16.14 -26.22 16.65
CA ILE A 606 17.36 -25.61 16.14
C ILE A 606 17.67 -24.43 17.04
N VAL A 607 18.85 -24.40 17.66
CA VAL A 607 19.16 -23.41 18.70
C VAL A 607 20.22 -22.44 18.21
N VAL A 608 19.96 -21.14 18.28
CA VAL A 608 21.00 -20.11 18.15
C VAL A 608 21.51 -19.77 19.52
N ALA A 609 22.80 -19.98 19.76
CA ALA A 609 23.43 -19.77 21.07
C ALA A 609 24.87 -19.29 20.89
N ASP A 610 25.43 -18.74 21.97
CA ASP A 610 26.83 -18.35 22.01
C ASP A 610 27.74 -19.55 21.68
N GLU A 611 28.92 -19.26 21.16
CA GLU A 611 29.96 -20.25 20.92
C GLU A 611 30.26 -21.12 22.14
N ASP A 612 30.68 -22.36 21.87
CA ASP A 612 31.08 -23.35 22.89
C ASP A 612 30.01 -23.75 23.91
N GLN A 613 28.72 -23.50 23.63
CA GLN A 613 27.61 -23.89 24.50
C GLN A 613 27.21 -25.37 24.35
N SER A 614 27.88 -26.25 25.07
CA SER A 614 27.59 -27.71 25.05
C SER A 614 26.25 -28.10 25.69
N ARG A 615 25.58 -27.18 26.40
CA ARG A 615 24.34 -27.46 27.14
C ARG A 615 23.14 -27.78 26.25
N PHE A 616 23.15 -27.33 24.98
CA PHE A 616 22.08 -27.56 24.02
C PHE A 616 22.25 -28.87 23.22
N SER A 617 22.85 -29.90 23.82
CA SER A 617 23.14 -31.19 23.15
C SER A 617 21.92 -31.94 22.61
N SER A 618 20.72 -31.59 23.08
CA SER A 618 19.45 -32.18 22.63
C SER A 618 18.90 -31.51 21.35
N ALA A 619 19.48 -30.39 20.92
CA ALA A 619 19.11 -29.73 19.66
C ALA A 619 19.47 -30.59 18.45
N LEU A 620 18.73 -30.43 17.35
CA LEU A 620 19.10 -31.01 16.06
C LEU A 620 20.32 -30.31 15.46
N ALA A 621 20.39 -29.00 15.65
CA ALA A 621 21.52 -28.17 15.30
C ALA A 621 21.67 -27.04 16.31
N VAL A 622 22.92 -26.71 16.63
CA VAL A 622 23.27 -25.50 17.35
C VAL A 622 23.98 -24.58 16.37
N LEU A 623 23.45 -23.38 16.18
CA LEU A 623 23.98 -22.33 15.32
C LEU A 623 24.80 -21.38 16.21
N PRO A 624 26.14 -21.48 16.19
CA PRO A 624 26.97 -20.70 17.10
C PRO A 624 27.06 -19.24 16.65
N VAL A 625 26.94 -18.31 17.59
CA VAL A 625 27.21 -16.87 17.41
C VAL A 625 28.27 -16.39 18.40
N PRO A 626 29.05 -15.35 18.09
CA PRO A 626 30.06 -14.84 19.04
C PRO A 626 29.40 -14.30 20.31
N ALA A 627 30.09 -14.48 21.45
CA ALA A 627 29.64 -13.94 22.73
C ALA A 627 29.72 -12.40 22.72
N VAL A 628 28.64 -11.74 23.13
CA VAL A 628 28.51 -10.29 23.24
C VAL A 628 27.85 -9.92 24.59
N ASP A 629 27.65 -8.63 24.87
CA ASP A 629 26.84 -8.23 26.03
C ASP A 629 25.47 -8.96 25.99
N PRO A 630 25.05 -9.63 27.08
CA PRO A 630 23.81 -10.41 27.13
C PRO A 630 22.56 -9.64 26.66
N ARG A 631 22.53 -8.32 26.84
CA ARG A 631 21.41 -7.46 26.40
C ARG A 631 21.34 -7.31 24.88
N LEU A 632 22.43 -7.60 24.17
CA LEU A 632 22.57 -7.43 22.72
C LEU A 632 22.55 -8.76 21.95
N GLY A 633 22.67 -9.90 22.63
CA GLY A 633 22.75 -11.23 22.00
C GLY A 633 21.60 -11.53 21.04
N PHE A 634 20.39 -11.04 21.34
CA PHE A 634 19.22 -11.23 20.47
C PHE A 634 19.42 -10.70 19.04
N ILE A 635 20.26 -9.69 18.83
CA ILE A 635 20.55 -9.14 17.50
C ILE A 635 21.28 -10.18 16.64
N LEU A 636 22.17 -10.98 17.25
CA LEU A 636 22.86 -12.08 16.57
C LEU A 636 21.92 -13.28 16.34
N SER A 637 21.01 -13.56 17.27
CA SER A 637 19.91 -14.52 17.04
C SER A 637 19.09 -14.17 15.81
N THR A 638 18.72 -12.89 15.65
CA THR A 638 17.98 -12.42 14.47
C THR A 638 18.78 -12.60 13.20
N MET A 639 20.07 -12.27 13.19
CA MET A 639 20.92 -12.40 12.00
C MET A 639 21.07 -13.85 11.56
N ALA A 640 21.28 -14.76 12.50
CA ALA A 640 21.28 -16.19 12.20
C ALA A 640 19.92 -16.64 11.63
N GLY A 641 18.82 -16.13 12.17
CA GLY A 641 17.46 -16.40 11.67
C GLY A 641 17.17 -15.84 10.28
N HIS A 642 17.67 -14.64 9.95
CA HIS A 642 17.58 -14.06 8.59
C HIS A 642 18.31 -14.93 7.57
N LEU A 643 19.54 -15.37 7.89
CA LEU A 643 20.31 -16.30 7.04
C LEU A 643 19.61 -17.65 6.91
N PHE A 644 19.10 -18.20 8.02
CA PHE A 644 18.34 -19.45 8.02
C PHE A 644 17.10 -19.36 7.14
N GLY A 645 16.35 -18.26 7.24
CA GLY A 645 15.14 -18.03 6.44
C GLY A 645 15.43 -17.95 4.95
N TYR A 646 16.50 -17.25 4.56
CA TYR A 646 16.95 -17.17 3.17
C TYR A 646 17.33 -18.56 2.63
N GLU A 647 18.15 -19.31 3.36
CA GLU A 647 18.58 -20.65 2.95
C GLU A 647 17.43 -21.67 2.94
N ALA A 648 16.49 -21.55 3.88
CA ALA A 648 15.29 -22.38 3.90
C ALA A 648 14.41 -22.09 2.67
N ALA A 649 14.21 -20.82 2.31
CA ALA A 649 13.45 -20.45 1.13
C ALA A 649 14.07 -21.01 -0.16
N LEU A 650 15.41 -20.92 -0.31
CA LEU A 650 16.12 -21.54 -1.42
C LEU A 650 15.97 -23.06 -1.45
N ALA A 651 16.06 -23.72 -0.29
CA ALA A 651 15.91 -25.16 -0.19
C ALA A 651 14.52 -25.62 -0.63
N ILE A 652 13.48 -24.86 -0.27
CA ILE A 652 12.08 -25.12 -0.67
C ILE A 652 11.91 -24.87 -2.16
N ASP A 653 12.42 -23.74 -2.68
CA ASP A 653 12.33 -23.40 -4.09
C ASP A 653 12.96 -24.47 -4.99
N ALA A 654 14.11 -25.00 -4.57
CA ALA A 654 14.81 -26.05 -5.29
C ALA A 654 13.96 -27.32 -5.50
N GLN A 655 12.98 -27.59 -4.64
CA GLN A 655 12.07 -28.73 -4.79
C GLN A 655 11.12 -28.59 -5.99
N ALA A 656 10.87 -27.35 -6.45
CA ALA A 656 10.05 -27.08 -7.63
C ALA A 656 10.78 -27.37 -8.95
N ARG A 657 12.12 -27.44 -8.94
CA ARG A 657 12.94 -27.52 -10.16
C ARG A 657 12.56 -28.68 -11.09
N PRO A 658 12.40 -29.94 -10.62
CA PRO A 658 12.01 -31.05 -11.50
C PRO A 658 10.64 -30.81 -12.17
N MET A 659 9.73 -30.12 -11.48
CA MET A 659 8.41 -29.78 -12.02
C MET A 659 8.50 -28.67 -13.07
N ARG A 660 9.33 -27.63 -12.84
CA ARG A 660 9.57 -26.55 -13.81
C ARG A 660 10.15 -27.08 -15.11
N GLU A 661 11.14 -27.97 -15.01
CA GLU A 661 11.77 -28.61 -16.18
C GLU A 661 10.77 -29.44 -16.99
N ALA A 662 9.91 -30.22 -16.31
CA ALA A 662 8.84 -30.96 -16.99
C ALA A 662 7.79 -30.06 -17.63
N ARG A 663 7.28 -29.06 -16.90
CA ARG A 663 6.28 -28.11 -17.43
C ARG A 663 6.80 -27.39 -18.67
N SER A 664 8.04 -26.90 -18.61
CA SER A 664 8.66 -26.20 -19.73
C SER A 664 8.80 -27.11 -20.96
N ALA A 665 9.17 -28.38 -20.78
CA ALA A 665 9.23 -29.34 -21.88
C ALA A 665 7.85 -29.59 -22.51
N ILE A 666 6.79 -29.70 -21.69
CA ILE A 666 5.40 -29.85 -22.18
C ILE A 666 4.96 -28.61 -22.96
N GLU A 667 5.22 -27.41 -22.45
CA GLU A 667 4.88 -26.15 -23.12
C GLU A 667 5.61 -26.00 -24.46
N GLN A 668 6.90 -26.38 -24.53
CA GLN A 668 7.66 -26.39 -25.78
C GLN A 668 7.10 -27.39 -26.80
N ALA A 669 6.69 -28.58 -26.35
CA ALA A 669 6.05 -29.55 -27.24
C ALA A 669 4.70 -29.03 -27.76
N ALA A 670 3.88 -28.43 -26.88
CA ALA A 670 2.58 -27.84 -27.23
C ALA A 670 2.69 -26.64 -28.19
N ALA A 671 3.81 -25.92 -28.17
CA ALA A 671 4.05 -24.78 -29.07
C ALA A 671 4.29 -25.18 -30.54
N HIS A 672 4.42 -26.47 -30.87
CA HIS A 672 4.62 -26.95 -32.24
C HIS A 672 3.26 -27.21 -32.94
N PRO A 673 2.83 -26.37 -33.90
CA PRO A 673 1.46 -26.37 -34.46
C PRO A 673 1.07 -27.61 -35.29
N HIS A 674 1.99 -28.57 -35.47
CA HIS A 674 1.78 -29.79 -36.27
C HIS A 674 2.07 -31.08 -35.50
N MET A 675 2.42 -30.98 -34.21
CA MET A 675 2.74 -32.14 -33.40
C MET A 675 1.46 -32.75 -32.82
N SER A 676 1.23 -34.04 -33.07
CA SER A 676 0.14 -34.78 -32.43
C SER A 676 0.41 -34.98 -30.94
N GLY A 677 -0.63 -35.22 -30.14
CA GLY A 677 -0.45 -35.48 -28.69
C GLY A 677 0.45 -36.68 -28.38
N GLU A 678 0.49 -37.69 -29.26
CA GLU A 678 1.37 -38.86 -29.13
C GLU A 678 2.83 -38.50 -29.42
N GLU A 679 3.09 -37.74 -30.48
CA GLU A 679 4.43 -37.22 -30.79
C GLU A 679 4.92 -36.26 -29.69
N ALA A 680 4.02 -35.42 -29.16
CA ALA A 680 4.33 -34.54 -28.04
C ALA A 680 4.74 -35.33 -26.80
N LEU A 681 4.00 -36.39 -26.45
CA LEU A 681 4.31 -37.26 -25.32
C LEU A 681 5.67 -37.95 -25.47
N VAL A 682 5.96 -38.49 -26.67
CA VAL A 682 7.25 -39.10 -26.99
C VAL A 682 8.39 -38.07 -26.89
N SER A 683 8.17 -36.83 -27.33
CA SER A 683 9.19 -35.78 -27.29
C SER A 683 9.61 -35.39 -25.87
N VAL A 684 8.69 -35.50 -24.90
CA VAL A 684 8.93 -35.11 -23.50
C VAL A 684 9.24 -36.30 -22.58
N GLU A 685 9.09 -37.54 -23.04
CA GLU A 685 9.20 -38.78 -22.27
C GLU A 685 10.47 -38.82 -21.40
N SER A 686 11.65 -38.57 -21.99
CA SER A 686 12.92 -38.61 -21.26
C SER A 686 13.03 -37.56 -20.14
N THR A 687 12.36 -36.42 -20.29
CA THR A 687 12.29 -35.38 -19.25
C THR A 687 11.32 -35.81 -18.17
N LEU A 688 10.14 -36.33 -18.54
CA LEU A 688 9.15 -36.84 -17.59
C LEU A 688 9.67 -38.01 -16.77
N GLU A 689 10.49 -38.91 -17.33
CA GLU A 689 11.13 -40.00 -16.59
C GLU A 689 12.06 -39.47 -15.48
N ARG A 690 12.91 -38.49 -15.80
CA ARG A 690 13.80 -37.85 -14.81
C ARG A 690 12.99 -37.13 -13.74
N THR A 691 11.98 -36.36 -14.14
CA THR A 691 11.10 -35.66 -13.21
C THR A 691 10.35 -36.63 -12.30
N ALA A 692 9.81 -37.72 -12.84
CA ALA A 692 9.12 -38.74 -12.05
C ALA A 692 10.06 -39.41 -11.06
N ALA A 693 11.27 -39.80 -11.48
CA ALA A 693 12.26 -40.38 -10.58
C ALA A 693 12.59 -39.45 -9.41
N SER A 694 12.88 -38.17 -9.68
CA SER A 694 13.15 -37.17 -8.65
C SER A 694 11.94 -36.93 -7.75
N PHE A 695 10.75 -36.78 -8.33
CA PHE A 695 9.52 -36.47 -7.59
C PHE A 695 9.12 -37.61 -6.65
N PHE A 696 9.16 -38.86 -7.12
CA PHE A 696 8.87 -40.02 -6.28
C PHE A 696 9.93 -40.24 -5.19
N ASP A 697 11.18 -39.86 -5.43
CA ASP A 697 12.23 -39.90 -4.41
C ASP A 697 11.94 -38.90 -3.28
N LEU A 698 11.64 -37.64 -3.62
CA LEU A 698 11.28 -36.58 -2.68
C LEU A 698 10.01 -36.91 -1.87
N LEU A 699 9.01 -37.54 -2.51
CA LEU A 699 7.82 -38.05 -1.80
C LEU A 699 8.18 -39.15 -0.80
N ARG A 700 9.07 -40.08 -1.18
CA ARG A 700 9.47 -41.21 -0.35
C ARG A 700 10.33 -40.77 0.85
N THR A 701 11.19 -39.78 0.68
CA THR A 701 11.99 -39.20 1.80
C THR A 701 11.17 -38.27 2.69
N GLY A 702 9.98 -37.86 2.22
CA GLY A 702 9.10 -36.94 2.93
C GLY A 702 9.56 -35.49 2.83
N GLU A 703 10.48 -35.18 1.92
CA GLU A 703 10.99 -33.82 1.71
C GLU A 703 9.90 -32.85 1.24
N LEU A 704 8.87 -33.34 0.54
CA LEU A 704 7.74 -32.51 0.09
C LEU A 704 6.67 -32.28 1.18
N ASN A 705 6.73 -32.98 2.32
CA ASN A 705 5.70 -32.93 3.36
C ASN A 705 5.52 -31.53 3.98
N GLY A 706 6.55 -30.69 3.91
CA GLY A 706 6.50 -29.37 4.49
C GLY A 706 5.73 -28.35 3.65
N HIS A 707 5.73 -28.50 2.32
CA HIS A 707 5.43 -27.39 1.40
C HIS A 707 4.55 -27.76 0.21
N LEU A 708 4.41 -29.04 -0.14
CA LEU A 708 3.51 -29.49 -1.20
C LEU A 708 2.23 -30.07 -0.57
N GLU A 709 1.07 -29.64 -1.05
CA GLU A 709 -0.21 -30.19 -0.61
C GLU A 709 -0.35 -31.66 -1.00
N ALA A 710 -0.99 -32.45 -0.14
CA ALA A 710 -1.19 -33.88 -0.39
C ALA A 710 -2.06 -34.13 -1.64
N SER A 711 -3.04 -33.26 -1.90
CA SER A 711 -3.87 -33.24 -3.11
C SER A 711 -3.03 -33.04 -4.37
N THR A 712 -2.19 -32.00 -4.38
CA THR A 712 -1.30 -31.66 -5.50
C THR A 712 -0.28 -32.76 -5.72
N ALA A 713 0.36 -33.25 -4.65
CA ALA A 713 1.28 -34.38 -4.69
C ALA A 713 0.63 -35.64 -5.30
N SER A 714 -0.58 -35.99 -4.86
CA SER A 714 -1.32 -37.15 -5.38
C SER A 714 -1.68 -36.99 -6.85
N LYS A 715 -2.08 -35.77 -7.26
CA LYS A 715 -2.45 -35.47 -8.65
C LYS A 715 -1.25 -35.56 -9.58
N VAL A 716 -0.12 -34.94 -9.22
CA VAL A 716 1.14 -35.03 -10.00
C VAL A 716 1.62 -36.48 -10.08
N ALA A 717 1.61 -37.21 -8.96
CA ALA A 717 1.98 -38.62 -8.93
C ALA A 717 1.15 -39.49 -9.89
N SER A 718 -0.16 -39.28 -9.93
CA SER A 718 -1.06 -40.04 -10.78
C SER A 718 -0.89 -39.69 -12.26
N LEU A 719 -0.85 -38.39 -12.60
CA LEU A 719 -0.68 -37.91 -13.97
C LEU A 719 0.69 -38.32 -14.57
N LEU A 720 1.76 -38.33 -13.78
CA LEU A 720 3.06 -38.87 -14.21
C LEU A 720 2.97 -40.36 -14.58
N ARG A 721 2.18 -41.17 -13.85
CA ARG A 721 1.99 -42.59 -14.19
C ARG A 721 1.23 -42.78 -15.49
N PHE A 722 0.22 -41.94 -15.76
CA PHE A 722 -0.48 -41.98 -17.04
C PHE A 722 0.42 -41.50 -18.20
N ALA A 723 1.17 -40.41 -18.01
CA ALA A 723 2.06 -39.88 -19.03
C ALA A 723 3.19 -40.87 -19.39
N LEU A 724 3.74 -41.59 -18.42
CA LEU A 724 4.79 -42.59 -18.63
C LEU A 724 4.25 -43.99 -19.00
N GLY A 725 2.95 -44.13 -19.27
CA GLY A 725 2.34 -45.42 -19.64
C GLY A 725 2.36 -46.49 -18.55
N SER A 726 2.63 -46.11 -17.30
CA SER A 726 2.57 -47.02 -16.13
C SER A 726 1.14 -47.36 -15.73
N SER A 727 0.19 -46.50 -16.08
CA SER A 727 -1.25 -46.69 -15.88
C SER A 727 -1.99 -46.67 -17.23
N PRO A 728 -2.99 -47.55 -17.45
CA PRO A 728 -3.75 -47.61 -18.70
C PRO A 728 -4.71 -46.41 -18.82
N LEU A 729 -4.81 -45.79 -20.00
CA LEU A 729 -5.65 -44.60 -20.24
C LEU A 729 -7.15 -44.87 -20.03
N GLU A 730 -7.60 -46.11 -20.12
CA GLU A 730 -8.98 -46.51 -19.82
C GLU A 730 -9.35 -46.22 -18.35
N ALA A 731 -8.38 -46.25 -17.44
CA ALA A 731 -8.59 -45.91 -16.03
C ALA A 731 -8.69 -44.38 -15.78
N TYR A 732 -8.25 -43.55 -16.74
CA TYR A 732 -8.23 -42.10 -16.61
C TYR A 732 -9.62 -41.50 -16.39
N GLN A 733 -10.63 -42.04 -17.09
CA GLN A 733 -12.01 -41.56 -16.98
C GLN A 733 -12.61 -41.81 -15.59
N ILE A 734 -12.20 -42.88 -14.92
CA ILE A 734 -12.67 -43.20 -13.58
C ILE A 734 -12.09 -42.19 -12.57
N GLU A 735 -10.84 -41.78 -12.75
CA GLU A 735 -10.12 -40.92 -11.81
C GLU A 735 -10.40 -39.41 -12.04
N TYR A 736 -10.48 -38.98 -13.31
CA TYR A 736 -10.58 -37.57 -13.67
C TYR A 736 -11.89 -37.19 -14.38
N GLY A 737 -12.79 -38.14 -14.63
CA GLY A 737 -14.12 -37.88 -15.20
C GLY A 737 -14.15 -37.50 -16.69
N LYS A 738 -13.02 -37.58 -17.39
CA LYS A 738 -12.91 -37.32 -18.84
C LYS A 738 -12.09 -38.40 -19.55
N VAL A 739 -12.26 -38.53 -20.87
CA VAL A 739 -11.54 -39.53 -21.67
C VAL A 739 -10.05 -39.18 -21.70
N GLY A 740 -9.19 -40.12 -21.28
CA GLY A 740 -7.75 -39.95 -21.32
C GLY A 740 -7.19 -40.10 -22.73
N THR A 741 -6.62 -39.04 -23.27
CA THR A 741 -5.80 -39.05 -24.49
C THR A 741 -4.41 -38.51 -24.17
N PRO A 742 -3.36 -38.81 -24.94
CA PRO A 742 -2.01 -38.28 -24.69
C PRO A 742 -1.99 -36.75 -24.52
N ALA A 743 -2.73 -36.01 -25.35
CA ALA A 743 -2.86 -34.56 -25.24
C ALA A 743 -3.53 -34.14 -23.92
N VAL A 744 -4.67 -34.75 -23.57
CA VAL A 744 -5.39 -34.43 -22.32
C VAL A 744 -4.55 -34.72 -21.08
N VAL A 745 -3.78 -35.82 -21.09
CA VAL A 745 -2.88 -36.18 -19.99
C VAL A 745 -1.76 -35.14 -19.85
N LEU A 746 -1.16 -34.70 -20.97
CA LEU A 746 -0.13 -33.66 -20.94
C LEU A 746 -0.66 -32.32 -20.46
N ASP A 747 -1.85 -31.91 -20.90
CA ASP A 747 -2.50 -30.67 -20.46
C ASP A 747 -2.79 -30.68 -18.95
N ASP A 748 -3.37 -31.79 -18.46
CA ASP A 748 -3.65 -31.92 -17.02
C ASP A 748 -2.38 -32.03 -16.20
N LEU A 749 -1.36 -32.72 -16.72
CA LEU A 749 -0.05 -32.80 -16.07
C LEU A 749 0.59 -31.43 -16.00
N ALA A 750 0.59 -30.65 -17.09
CA ALA A 750 1.08 -29.27 -17.08
C ALA A 750 0.34 -28.44 -16.03
N ALA A 751 -0.99 -28.52 -15.97
CA ALA A 751 -1.78 -27.81 -14.97
C ALA A 751 -1.45 -28.25 -13.53
N ALA A 752 -1.26 -29.55 -13.28
CA ALA A 752 -0.89 -30.06 -11.96
C ALA A 752 0.55 -29.68 -11.56
N LEU A 753 1.48 -29.67 -12.52
CA LEU A 753 2.86 -29.21 -12.32
C LEU A 753 2.88 -27.72 -12.00
N THR A 754 2.07 -26.90 -12.68
CA THR A 754 1.93 -25.48 -12.38
C THR A 754 1.48 -25.26 -10.93
N LEU A 755 0.46 -25.97 -10.46
CA LEU A 755 0.03 -25.89 -9.05
C LEU A 755 1.16 -26.30 -8.09
N GLY A 756 1.88 -27.38 -8.37
CA GLY A 756 3.03 -27.79 -7.54
C GLY A 756 4.16 -26.77 -7.53
N ILE A 757 4.45 -26.15 -8.67
CA ILE A 757 5.42 -25.05 -8.78
C ILE A 757 4.95 -23.85 -7.96
N GLU A 758 3.66 -23.51 -7.99
CA GLU A 758 3.10 -22.40 -7.22
C GLU A 758 3.21 -22.59 -5.70
N GLU A 759 3.03 -23.82 -5.23
CA GLU A 759 3.15 -24.16 -3.81
C GLU A 759 4.61 -24.14 -3.31
N LEU A 760 5.56 -24.49 -4.18
CA LEU A 760 6.98 -24.67 -3.84
C LEU A 760 7.87 -23.47 -4.15
N THR A 761 7.51 -22.62 -5.12
CA THR A 761 8.37 -21.49 -5.53
C THR A 761 8.50 -20.45 -4.42
N ARG A 762 9.71 -19.94 -4.20
CA ARG A 762 10.02 -18.87 -3.22
C ARG A 762 10.76 -17.73 -3.91
N PRO A 763 10.05 -16.75 -4.49
CA PRO A 763 10.68 -15.54 -4.99
C PRO A 763 11.24 -14.73 -3.80
N ILE A 764 12.56 -14.64 -3.71
CA ILE A 764 13.25 -14.05 -2.55
C ILE A 764 13.05 -12.54 -2.48
N ASP A 765 13.30 -11.83 -3.59
CA ASP A 765 13.24 -10.37 -3.63
C ASP A 765 11.81 -9.85 -3.78
N ALA A 766 10.96 -10.62 -4.48
CA ALA A 766 9.55 -10.32 -4.71
C ALA A 766 8.69 -11.25 -3.85
N ILE A 767 8.17 -10.80 -2.72
CA ILE A 767 7.34 -11.65 -1.87
C ILE A 767 5.92 -11.78 -2.44
N LYS A 768 5.42 -13.01 -2.63
CA LYS A 768 4.06 -13.27 -3.12
C LYS A 768 3.01 -12.51 -2.29
N HIS A 769 2.12 -11.81 -2.99
CA HIS A 769 1.06 -10.96 -2.40
C HIS A 769 1.55 -9.82 -1.48
N GLN A 770 2.84 -9.48 -1.51
CA GLN A 770 3.37 -8.32 -0.79
C GLN A 770 4.11 -7.40 -1.75
N ALA A 771 4.19 -6.13 -1.40
CA ALA A 771 4.96 -5.15 -2.14
C ALA A 771 5.52 -4.12 -1.18
N LYS A 772 6.74 -3.66 -1.47
CA LYS A 772 7.52 -2.83 -0.55
C LYS A 772 6.91 -1.44 -0.34
N THR A 773 6.35 -0.88 -1.40
CA THR A 773 5.82 0.49 -1.47
C THR A 773 4.30 0.52 -1.64
N VAL A 774 3.59 -0.57 -1.33
CA VAL A 774 2.14 -0.57 -1.37
C VAL A 774 1.58 0.07 -0.12
N THR A 775 0.94 1.20 -0.33
CA THR A 775 0.34 2.13 0.64
C THR A 775 -1.19 2.00 0.63
N VAL A 776 -1.70 0.77 0.50
CA VAL A 776 -3.11 0.51 0.76
C VAL A 776 -3.30 0.53 2.28
N GLY A 777 -3.34 1.74 2.83
CA GLY A 777 -3.68 2.01 4.22
C GLY A 777 -5.19 1.95 4.40
N ILE A 778 -5.63 1.75 5.63
CA ILE A 778 -7.06 1.90 5.98
C ILE A 778 -7.46 3.36 5.73
N SER A 779 -8.17 3.61 4.64
CA SER A 779 -8.80 4.89 4.34
C SER A 779 -9.98 5.10 5.30
N ARG A 780 -9.70 5.56 6.53
CA ARG A 780 -10.75 6.17 7.36
C ARG A 780 -10.92 7.63 6.91
N SER A 781 -11.33 7.83 5.65
CA SER A 781 -11.60 9.14 5.04
C SER A 781 -12.62 9.96 5.85
N ASP A 782 -13.45 9.28 6.65
CA ASP A 782 -14.37 9.89 7.59
C ASP A 782 -13.68 10.82 8.60
N GLU A 783 -12.48 10.52 9.11
CA GLU A 783 -11.92 11.33 10.22
C GLU A 783 -11.58 12.75 9.81
N THR A 784 -11.03 12.95 8.62
CA THR A 784 -10.78 14.29 8.10
C THR A 784 -12.08 15.04 7.82
N LEU A 785 -13.16 14.32 7.46
CA LEU A 785 -14.49 14.92 7.27
C LEU A 785 -15.17 15.26 8.60
N LEU A 786 -14.84 14.57 9.70
CA LEU A 786 -15.35 14.88 11.04
C LEU A 786 -14.78 16.20 11.58
N ASP A 787 -13.61 16.64 11.10
CA ASP A 787 -12.99 17.90 11.52
C ASP A 787 -13.50 19.14 10.76
N VAL A 788 -14.29 18.96 9.69
CA VAL A 788 -14.94 20.08 8.98
C VAL A 788 -15.91 20.80 9.92
N ALA A 789 -15.96 22.15 9.87
CA ALA A 789 -16.67 22.97 10.85
C ALA A 789 -18.16 22.59 10.97
N LEU A 790 -18.85 22.39 9.85
CA LEU A 790 -20.24 21.96 9.85
C LEU A 790 -20.43 20.54 10.40
N SER A 791 -19.52 19.60 10.09
CA SER A 791 -19.53 18.24 10.66
C SER A 791 -19.32 18.27 12.18
N ARG A 792 -18.35 19.06 12.65
CA ARG A 792 -18.08 19.26 14.08
C ARG A 792 -19.29 19.87 14.77
N ALA A 793 -19.99 20.82 14.15
CA ALA A 793 -21.22 21.38 14.70
C ALA A 793 -22.35 20.34 14.86
N VAL A 794 -22.42 19.33 13.98
CA VAL A 794 -23.36 18.20 14.13
C VAL A 794 -22.97 17.31 15.32
N LEU A 795 -21.68 17.02 15.49
CA LEU A 795 -21.18 16.22 16.61
C LEU A 795 -21.35 16.95 17.95
N ASP A 796 -21.03 18.25 18.00
CA ASP A 796 -21.20 19.12 19.17
C ASP A 796 -22.68 19.29 19.56
N ALA A 797 -23.60 19.13 18.60
CA ALA A 797 -25.04 19.03 18.84
C ALA A 797 -25.47 17.66 19.44
N GLY A 798 -24.52 16.76 19.68
CA GLY A 798 -24.73 15.47 20.33
C GLY A 798 -25.07 14.32 19.39
N ALA A 799 -24.91 14.48 18.07
CA ALA A 799 -25.08 13.37 17.13
C ALA A 799 -23.98 12.31 17.34
N PRO A 800 -24.31 11.00 17.44
CA PRO A 800 -23.31 9.96 17.63
C PRO A 800 -22.48 9.79 16.35
N ARG A 801 -21.15 9.75 16.52
CA ARG A 801 -20.20 9.59 15.41
C ARG A 801 -20.50 8.35 14.55
N ASP A 802 -20.87 7.23 15.19
CA ASP A 802 -21.19 5.96 14.52
C ASP A 802 -22.54 5.98 13.76
N ARG A 803 -23.28 7.08 13.83
CA ARG A 803 -24.58 7.25 13.16
C ARG A 803 -24.58 8.28 12.04
N LEU A 804 -23.42 8.89 11.76
CA LEU A 804 -23.26 9.77 10.60
C LEU A 804 -22.66 8.93 9.47
N SER A 805 -23.41 8.75 8.38
CA SER A 805 -22.89 8.06 7.21
C SER A 805 -21.80 8.89 6.54
N TYR A 806 -20.83 8.23 5.89
CA TYR A 806 -19.80 8.90 5.09
C TYR A 806 -20.40 9.89 4.08
N ALA A 807 -21.46 9.49 3.38
CA ALA A 807 -22.19 10.36 2.45
C ALA A 807 -22.75 11.63 3.13
N SER A 808 -23.23 11.53 4.38
CA SER A 808 -23.67 12.70 5.15
C SER A 808 -22.49 13.60 5.51
N LEU A 809 -21.40 13.03 6.01
CA LEU A 809 -20.18 13.78 6.36
C LEU A 809 -19.60 14.52 5.16
N ARG A 810 -19.56 13.88 3.99
CA ARG A 810 -19.12 14.50 2.74
C ARG A 810 -20.08 15.60 2.29
N THR A 811 -21.39 15.37 2.33
CA THR A 811 -22.36 16.41 1.97
C THR A 811 -22.24 17.63 2.89
N LEU A 812 -21.99 17.42 4.19
CA LEU A 812 -21.73 18.51 5.13
C LEU A 812 -20.45 19.23 4.80
N ALA A 813 -19.40 18.50 4.42
CA ALA A 813 -18.13 19.08 4.03
C ALA A 813 -18.21 19.89 2.73
N ASP A 814 -19.03 19.46 1.77
CA ASP A 814 -19.30 20.20 0.52
C ASP A 814 -20.22 21.39 0.75
N LEU A 815 -21.10 21.34 1.75
CA LEU A 815 -21.96 22.46 2.16
C LEU A 815 -21.24 23.52 3.00
N ASP A 816 -20.16 23.15 3.69
CA ASP A 816 -19.43 24.02 4.64
C ASP A 816 -19.09 25.41 4.07
N PRO A 817 -18.60 25.57 2.82
CA PRO A 817 -18.32 26.89 2.25
C PRO A 817 -19.55 27.79 2.12
N ALA A 818 -20.76 27.23 2.10
CA ALA A 818 -22.01 27.98 2.04
C ALA A 818 -22.48 28.48 3.42
N ILE A 819 -21.86 28.04 4.51
CA ILE A 819 -22.26 28.34 5.89
C ILE A 819 -21.38 29.46 6.46
N ASP A 820 -21.99 30.59 6.81
CA ASP A 820 -21.33 31.70 7.52
C ASP A 820 -21.28 31.43 9.03
N GLU A 821 -22.40 30.97 9.60
CA GLU A 821 -22.50 30.72 11.05
C GLU A 821 -23.52 29.62 11.38
N VAL A 822 -23.21 28.77 12.37
CA VAL A 822 -24.18 27.84 12.99
C VAL A 822 -24.80 28.49 14.24
N LEU A 823 -26.06 28.90 14.15
CA LEU A 823 -26.77 29.69 15.17
C LEU A 823 -27.36 28.86 16.32
N GLY A 824 -27.54 27.56 16.09
CA GLY A 824 -28.09 26.64 17.08
C GLY A 824 -28.51 25.31 16.48
N HIS A 825 -29.03 24.40 17.31
CA HIS A 825 -29.42 23.08 16.84
C HIS A 825 -30.67 22.55 17.55
N THR A 826 -31.40 21.66 16.90
CA THR A 826 -32.41 20.81 17.55
C THR A 826 -32.16 19.37 17.13
N ARG A 827 -31.99 18.49 18.12
CA ARG A 827 -31.81 17.06 17.87
C ARG A 827 -33.08 16.29 18.16
N TYR A 828 -33.43 15.36 17.29
CA TYR A 828 -34.60 14.49 17.40
C TYR A 828 -34.17 13.03 17.48
N GLY A 829 -34.79 12.27 18.36
CA GLY A 829 -34.81 10.80 18.30
C GLY A 829 -36.00 10.37 17.45
N ILE A 830 -35.79 9.39 16.57
CA ILE A 830 -36.83 8.80 15.73
C ILE A 830 -37.12 7.38 16.21
N GLU A 831 -38.41 7.08 16.35
CA GLU A 831 -38.92 5.75 16.71
C GLU A 831 -39.95 5.28 15.68
N GLY A 832 -40.04 3.96 15.47
CA GLY A 832 -41.03 3.35 14.58
C GLY A 832 -40.75 3.54 13.08
N MET A 833 -39.48 3.73 12.71
CA MET A 833 -39.06 3.80 11.30
C MET A 833 -38.70 2.40 10.81
N ASP A 834 -39.66 1.71 10.19
CA ASP A 834 -39.46 0.38 9.60
C ASP A 834 -39.30 0.50 8.08
N ALA A 835 -38.45 -0.31 7.46
CA ALA A 835 -38.08 -0.16 6.04
C ALA A 835 -39.27 -0.36 5.06
N ASP A 836 -40.32 -1.05 5.52
CA ASP A 836 -41.45 -1.51 4.68
C ASP A 836 -42.83 -1.01 5.15
N VAL A 837 -42.93 -0.16 6.20
CA VAL A 837 -44.22 0.28 6.77
C VAL A 837 -44.28 1.79 6.94
N ASP A 838 -44.89 2.44 5.95
CA ASP A 838 -45.09 3.89 5.88
C ASP A 838 -46.33 4.29 6.74
N GLY A 839 -46.14 4.90 7.92
CA GLY A 839 -47.29 5.47 8.64
C GLY A 839 -47.12 5.94 10.09
N ASP A 840 -46.31 5.26 10.90
CA ASP A 840 -46.34 5.43 12.37
C ASP A 840 -45.06 6.01 13.00
N ALA A 841 -44.08 6.42 12.19
CA ALA A 841 -42.84 6.98 12.71
C ALA A 841 -43.08 8.26 13.53
N THR A 842 -42.43 8.37 14.68
CA THR A 842 -42.51 9.55 15.56
C THR A 842 -41.13 10.17 15.77
N ALA A 843 -41.11 11.47 16.05
CA ALA A 843 -39.90 12.21 16.37
C ALA A 843 -40.07 12.98 17.69
N VAL A 844 -39.15 12.76 18.61
CA VAL A 844 -39.11 13.39 19.94
C VAL A 844 -37.86 14.24 20.04
N VAL A 845 -37.99 15.44 20.58
CA VAL A 845 -36.83 16.33 20.79
C VAL A 845 -35.96 15.76 21.91
N VAL A 846 -34.70 15.52 21.58
CA VAL A 846 -33.67 15.01 22.50
C VAL A 846 -32.87 16.16 23.12
N ASP A 847 -32.48 17.15 22.30
CA ASP A 847 -31.69 18.28 22.77
C ASP A 847 -31.93 19.56 21.94
N ARG A 848 -31.63 20.73 22.52
CA ARG A 848 -31.66 22.05 21.87
C ARG A 848 -30.52 22.95 22.34
N GLY A 849 -29.79 23.51 21.38
CA GLY A 849 -28.72 24.49 21.59
C GLY A 849 -28.94 25.81 20.85
N GLY A 850 -28.27 26.87 21.29
CA GLY A 850 -28.28 28.19 20.66
C GLY A 850 -29.67 28.81 20.57
N ILE A 851 -29.99 29.42 19.42
CA ILE A 851 -31.30 30.07 19.19
C ILE A 851 -32.48 29.11 19.30
N SER A 852 -32.26 27.80 19.10
CA SER A 852 -33.31 26.77 19.10
C SER A 852 -33.98 26.55 20.45
N ARG A 853 -33.33 26.94 21.56
CA ARG A 853 -33.92 26.83 22.91
C ARG A 853 -35.25 27.58 23.04
N ASN A 854 -35.40 28.67 22.29
CA ASN A 854 -36.58 29.53 22.32
C ASN A 854 -37.55 29.28 21.14
N ILE A 855 -37.30 28.26 20.31
CA ILE A 855 -38.14 27.92 19.15
C ILE A 855 -39.07 26.76 19.54
N ALA A 856 -40.39 26.95 19.44
CA ALA A 856 -41.35 25.88 19.68
C ALA A 856 -41.32 24.85 18.52
N SER A 857 -41.22 23.55 18.82
CA SER A 857 -41.24 22.49 17.80
C SER A 857 -42.66 21.96 17.61
N ARG A 858 -43.07 21.70 16.37
CA ARG A 858 -44.36 21.03 16.08
C ARG A 858 -44.49 19.69 16.82
N THR A 859 -43.38 18.96 16.95
CA THR A 859 -43.32 17.67 17.63
C THR A 859 -43.71 17.75 19.10
N ASP A 860 -43.58 18.92 19.73
CA ASP A 860 -43.99 19.14 21.12
C ASP A 860 -45.53 19.01 21.28
N ARG A 861 -46.29 19.17 20.19
CA ARG A 861 -47.76 19.02 20.15
C ARG A 861 -48.22 17.76 19.41
N ASN A 862 -47.49 17.34 18.39
CA ASN A 862 -47.81 16.16 17.58
C ASN A 862 -46.51 15.45 17.17
N PRO A 863 -46.17 14.31 17.78
CA PRO A 863 -44.90 13.63 17.58
C PRO A 863 -44.80 12.91 16.23
N THR A 864 -45.88 12.76 15.46
CA THR A 864 -45.83 12.06 14.16
C THR A 864 -44.87 12.75 13.20
N LEU A 865 -43.92 11.99 12.66
CA LEU A 865 -42.92 12.43 11.70
C LEU A 865 -43.59 12.67 10.34
N LYS A 866 -43.60 13.93 9.87
CA LYS A 866 -44.25 14.35 8.62
C LYS A 866 -43.49 15.48 7.94
N GLY A 867 -43.69 15.65 6.63
CA GLY A 867 -43.11 16.72 5.82
C GLY A 867 -41.61 16.49 5.57
N THR A 868 -40.82 17.57 5.47
CA THR A 868 -39.40 17.50 5.12
C THR A 868 -38.58 16.59 6.04
N LYS A 869 -38.88 16.56 7.34
CA LYS A 869 -38.19 15.66 8.29
C LYS A 869 -38.45 14.18 8.00
N HIS A 870 -39.65 13.83 7.56
CA HIS A 870 -39.99 12.46 7.14
C HIS A 870 -39.23 12.08 5.88
N GLN A 871 -39.21 12.97 4.89
CA GLN A 871 -38.50 12.76 3.64
C GLN A 871 -36.99 12.56 3.87
N VAL A 872 -36.36 13.41 4.69
CA VAL A 872 -34.94 13.27 5.04
C VAL A 872 -34.65 11.95 5.75
N ALA A 873 -35.51 11.55 6.68
CA ALA A 873 -35.34 10.30 7.39
C ALA A 873 -35.51 9.07 6.48
N LEU A 874 -36.35 9.16 5.43
CA LEU A 874 -36.57 8.09 4.46
C LEU A 874 -35.47 8.03 3.41
N GLU A 875 -35.07 9.17 2.84
CA GLU A 875 -34.02 9.28 1.83
C GLU A 875 -32.62 9.10 2.42
N ARG A 876 -32.44 9.31 3.74
CA ARG A 876 -31.16 9.18 4.46
C ARG A 876 -30.07 10.08 3.89
N ARG A 877 -30.46 11.24 3.36
CA ARG A 877 -29.58 12.25 2.75
C ARG A 877 -29.74 13.59 3.43
N VAL A 878 -28.64 14.32 3.60
CA VAL A 878 -28.64 15.68 4.16
C VAL A 878 -29.51 16.60 3.30
N PHE A 879 -30.26 17.50 3.95
CA PHE A 879 -31.17 18.40 3.25
C PHE A 879 -31.16 19.80 3.86
N VAL A 880 -31.05 20.82 2.99
CA VAL A 880 -31.14 22.22 3.36
C VAL A 880 -32.56 22.70 3.10
N ALA A 881 -33.24 23.20 4.12
CA ALA A 881 -34.60 23.69 4.03
C ALA A 881 -34.71 25.13 4.53
N ARG A 882 -35.64 25.89 3.95
CA ARG A 882 -36.04 27.22 4.41
C ARG A 882 -37.40 27.14 5.09
N GLY A 883 -37.51 27.68 6.30
CA GLY A 883 -38.71 27.63 7.13
C GLY A 883 -39.85 28.47 6.54
N ARG A 884 -41.01 27.86 6.28
CA ARG A 884 -42.17 28.55 5.65
C ARG A 884 -42.79 29.66 6.52
N SER A 885 -42.58 29.62 7.83
CA SER A 885 -43.23 30.53 8.79
C SER A 885 -42.30 31.60 9.36
N ASP A 886 -40.99 31.39 9.27
CA ASP A 886 -39.96 32.16 9.96
C ASP A 886 -38.72 32.43 9.10
N ASP A 887 -38.73 31.98 7.84
CA ASP A 887 -37.70 32.21 6.82
C ASP A 887 -36.28 31.73 7.19
N ARG A 888 -36.14 30.97 8.27
CA ARG A 888 -34.85 30.46 8.76
C ARG A 888 -34.37 29.28 7.95
N THR A 889 -33.06 29.24 7.68
CA THR A 889 -32.43 28.10 6.99
C THR A 889 -31.97 27.06 7.99
N VAL A 890 -32.28 25.80 7.69
CA VAL A 890 -31.90 24.65 8.49
C VAL A 890 -31.23 23.58 7.63
N VAL A 891 -30.09 23.07 8.09
CA VAL A 891 -29.47 21.86 7.57
C VAL A 891 -29.98 20.68 8.40
N ILE A 892 -30.67 19.74 7.76
CA ILE A 892 -31.26 18.56 8.38
C ILE A 892 -30.36 17.36 8.07
N VAL A 893 -29.77 16.78 9.12
CA VAL A 893 -28.80 15.68 9.02
C VAL A 893 -29.40 14.41 9.60
N PRO A 894 -29.50 13.30 8.84
CA PRO A 894 -30.00 12.04 9.35
C PRO A 894 -28.95 11.27 10.16
N GLU A 895 -29.37 10.73 11.31
CA GLU A 895 -28.58 9.81 12.15
C GLU A 895 -29.02 8.38 11.85
N VAL A 896 -28.23 7.63 11.08
CA VAL A 896 -28.57 6.31 10.53
C VAL A 896 -27.78 5.21 11.24
N LYS A 897 -28.47 4.15 11.66
CA LYS A 897 -27.87 2.93 12.21
C LYS A 897 -28.54 1.71 11.58
N ASP A 898 -27.74 0.73 11.14
CA ASP A 898 -28.25 -0.50 10.51
C ASP A 898 -29.24 -0.22 9.37
N ASN A 899 -28.93 0.81 8.56
CA ASN A 899 -29.78 1.30 7.46
C ASN A 899 -31.17 1.82 7.90
N ILE A 900 -31.33 2.22 9.16
CA ILE A 900 -32.55 2.83 9.72
C ILE A 900 -32.21 4.19 10.31
N THR A 901 -33.03 5.21 10.03
CA THR A 901 -32.84 6.54 10.64
C THR A 901 -33.35 6.52 12.08
N THR A 902 -32.42 6.64 13.02
CA THR A 902 -32.68 6.64 14.47
C THR A 902 -32.76 8.05 15.07
N GLY A 903 -32.39 9.07 14.31
CA GLY A 903 -32.46 10.46 14.73
C GLY A 903 -32.28 11.45 13.60
N LEU A 904 -32.54 12.73 13.90
CA LEU A 904 -32.24 13.87 13.02
C LEU A 904 -31.58 14.97 13.82
N THR A 905 -30.47 15.50 13.33
CA THR A 905 -29.86 16.72 13.86
C THR A 905 -30.15 17.87 12.91
N LEU A 906 -30.85 18.90 13.40
CA LEU A 906 -31.20 20.09 12.64
C LEU A 906 -30.32 21.25 13.10
N LEU A 907 -29.41 21.70 12.23
CA LEU A 907 -28.59 22.88 12.47
C LEU A 907 -29.27 24.11 11.88
N GLN A 908 -29.56 25.11 12.71
CA GLN A 908 -29.98 26.42 12.26
C GLN A 908 -28.74 27.18 11.81
N VAL A 909 -28.71 27.59 10.55
CA VAL A 909 -27.52 28.17 9.92
C VAL A 909 -27.83 29.53 9.33
N LYS A 910 -26.83 30.40 9.35
CA LYS A 910 -26.75 31.58 8.49
C LYS A 910 -25.93 31.18 7.27
N LEU A 911 -26.54 31.28 6.09
CA LEU A 911 -25.83 31.06 4.83
C LEU A 911 -25.06 32.32 4.44
N ALA A 912 -23.98 32.16 3.67
CA ALA A 912 -23.38 33.27 2.94
C ALA A 912 -24.42 33.91 2.00
N ASP A 913 -24.36 35.22 1.79
CA ASP A 913 -25.30 35.91 0.89
C ASP A 913 -25.05 35.49 -0.56
N GLU A 914 -23.78 35.49 -0.98
CA GLU A 914 -23.30 35.11 -2.31
C GLU A 914 -22.03 34.25 -2.17
N LEU A 915 -21.71 33.47 -3.20
CA LEU A 915 -20.47 32.68 -3.30
C LEU A 915 -19.75 33.03 -4.60
N SER A 916 -18.43 32.84 -4.64
CA SER A 916 -17.73 32.86 -5.93
C SER A 916 -18.32 31.77 -6.85
N PRO A 917 -18.33 31.96 -8.19
CA PRO A 917 -18.89 30.96 -9.10
C PRO A 917 -18.30 29.56 -8.91
N GLY A 918 -16.99 29.47 -8.62
CA GLY A 918 -16.31 28.21 -8.32
C GLY A 918 -16.77 27.56 -7.00
N ALA A 919 -16.89 28.35 -5.93
CA ALA A 919 -17.41 27.85 -4.66
C ALA A 919 -18.88 27.42 -4.77
N ALA A 920 -19.72 28.22 -5.45
CA ALA A 920 -21.12 27.88 -5.73
C ALA A 920 -21.25 26.57 -6.52
N ARG A 921 -20.42 26.39 -7.56
CA ARG A 921 -20.35 25.14 -8.32
C ARG A 921 -19.97 23.96 -7.44
N GLY A 922 -18.90 24.09 -6.64
CA GLY A 922 -18.44 23.03 -5.74
C GLY A 922 -19.54 22.60 -4.76
N VAL A 923 -20.15 23.58 -4.07
CA VAL A 923 -21.27 23.35 -3.14
C VAL A 923 -22.43 22.65 -3.84
N LEU A 924 -22.85 23.12 -5.01
CA LEU A 924 -24.00 22.55 -5.75
C LEU A 924 -23.70 21.17 -6.35
N GLN A 925 -22.44 20.88 -6.67
CA GLN A 925 -22.02 19.59 -7.19
C GLN A 925 -22.01 18.53 -6.08
N GLY A 926 -21.52 18.88 -4.89
CA GLY A 926 -21.54 18.02 -3.70
C GLY A 926 -22.92 17.89 -3.04
N TYR A 927 -23.75 18.94 -3.13
CA TYR A 927 -25.09 18.95 -2.55
C TYR A 927 -26.17 18.50 -3.54
N ARG A 928 -26.56 17.21 -3.46
CA ARG A 928 -27.65 16.58 -4.25
C ARG A 928 -27.51 16.79 -5.77
N HIS A 929 -26.29 16.91 -6.29
CA HIS A 929 -25.97 17.11 -7.71
C HIS A 929 -26.78 18.24 -8.36
N ARG A 930 -27.07 19.30 -7.60
CA ARG A 930 -27.90 20.41 -8.08
C ARG A 930 -27.25 21.15 -9.24
N TYR A 931 -25.92 21.19 -9.30
CA TYR A 931 -25.21 21.85 -10.39
C TYR A 931 -25.49 21.19 -11.75
N SER A 932 -25.35 19.85 -11.86
CA SER A 932 -25.61 19.15 -13.13
C SER A 932 -27.09 19.25 -13.53
N ALA A 933 -28.00 19.02 -12.58
CA ALA A 933 -29.43 19.15 -12.83
C ALA A 933 -29.83 20.56 -13.31
N MET A 934 -29.22 21.59 -12.72
CA MET A 934 -29.45 22.98 -13.12
C MET A 934 -28.85 23.29 -14.49
N ARG A 935 -27.63 22.84 -14.76
CA ARG A 935 -27.00 22.96 -16.07
C ARG A 935 -27.88 22.33 -17.14
N ASP A 936 -28.31 21.09 -16.94
CA ASP A 936 -29.11 20.36 -17.91
C ASP A 936 -30.46 21.05 -18.14
N ALA A 937 -31.16 21.47 -17.08
CA ALA A 937 -32.42 22.21 -17.18
C ALA A 937 -32.29 23.57 -17.88
N VAL A 938 -31.18 24.29 -17.71
CA VAL A 938 -30.92 25.53 -18.44
C VAL A 938 -30.61 25.25 -19.91
N MET A 939 -29.77 24.25 -20.17
CA MET A 939 -29.34 23.85 -21.51
C MET A 939 -30.48 23.29 -22.37
N GLU A 940 -31.62 22.90 -21.77
CA GLU A 940 -32.86 22.60 -22.50
C GLU A 940 -33.42 23.82 -23.24
N THR A 941 -33.19 25.03 -22.71
CA THR A 941 -33.75 26.28 -23.26
C THR A 941 -32.72 27.28 -23.75
N GLU A 942 -31.50 27.23 -23.22
CA GLU A 942 -30.41 28.16 -23.53
C GLU A 942 -29.24 27.41 -24.19
N PRO A 943 -28.52 28.05 -25.15
CA PRO A 943 -27.44 27.39 -25.89
C PRO A 943 -26.18 27.13 -25.03
N THR A 944 -26.02 27.83 -23.91
CA THR A 944 -24.85 27.72 -23.02
C THR A 944 -25.22 28.00 -21.58
N PHE A 945 -24.63 27.26 -20.63
CA PHE A 945 -24.77 27.52 -19.21
C PHE A 945 -23.78 28.59 -18.73
N ARG A 946 -24.31 29.76 -18.33
CA ARG A 946 -23.52 30.88 -17.81
C ARG A 946 -23.15 30.65 -16.34
N GLU A 947 -21.97 30.06 -16.07
CA GLU A 947 -21.52 29.79 -14.69
C GLU A 947 -21.33 31.07 -13.86
N ASP A 948 -20.98 32.19 -14.48
CA ASP A 948 -20.79 33.47 -13.78
C ASP A 948 -22.07 33.99 -13.10
N LEU A 949 -23.25 33.59 -13.58
CA LEU A 949 -24.53 33.91 -12.95
C LEU A 949 -24.73 33.18 -11.62
N LEU A 950 -24.00 32.08 -11.35
CA LEU A 950 -24.08 31.37 -10.07
C LEU A 950 -23.67 32.28 -8.92
N GLY A 951 -22.64 33.11 -9.11
CA GLY A 951 -22.18 34.06 -8.09
C GLY A 951 -23.11 35.26 -7.90
N GLN A 952 -24.13 35.44 -8.74
CA GLN A 952 -25.11 36.52 -8.65
C GLN A 952 -26.42 36.07 -8.01
N GLN A 953 -26.54 34.79 -7.65
CA GLN A 953 -27.71 34.24 -6.96
C GLN A 953 -27.46 34.16 -5.47
N SER A 954 -28.53 34.35 -4.68
CA SER A 954 -28.43 34.08 -3.26
C SER A 954 -28.18 32.60 -3.01
N VAL A 955 -27.27 32.29 -2.09
CA VAL A 955 -26.94 30.89 -1.73
C VAL A 955 -28.18 30.15 -1.20
N ALA A 956 -29.04 30.86 -0.47
CA ALA A 956 -30.31 30.33 0.01
C ALA A 956 -31.19 29.84 -1.14
N ASP A 957 -31.30 30.61 -2.22
CA ASP A 957 -32.09 30.21 -3.39
C ASP A 957 -31.43 29.04 -4.12
N LEU A 958 -30.11 29.09 -4.33
CA LEU A 958 -29.34 28.02 -4.98
C LEU A 958 -29.52 26.67 -4.29
N LEU A 959 -29.60 26.65 -2.96
CA LEU A 959 -29.76 25.42 -2.18
C LEU A 959 -31.22 24.96 -2.02
N THR A 960 -32.19 25.86 -2.01
CA THR A 960 -33.56 25.53 -1.57
C THR A 960 -34.65 25.61 -2.64
N LEU A 961 -34.47 26.38 -3.72
CA LEU A 961 -35.49 26.49 -4.76
C LEU A 961 -35.55 25.25 -5.67
N PRO A 962 -36.69 24.94 -6.31
CA PRO A 962 -36.76 23.92 -7.34
C PRO A 962 -35.82 24.24 -8.51
N ILE A 963 -35.20 23.20 -9.10
CA ILE A 963 -34.22 23.37 -10.20
C ILE A 963 -34.82 24.15 -11.37
N ASN A 964 -36.06 23.85 -11.77
CA ASN A 964 -36.71 24.52 -12.89
C ASN A 964 -36.93 26.02 -12.64
N GLU A 965 -37.22 26.40 -11.39
CA GLU A 965 -37.40 27.81 -11.01
C GLU A 965 -36.07 28.57 -11.01
N LEU A 966 -34.97 27.90 -10.59
CA LEU A 966 -33.62 28.46 -10.73
C LEU A 966 -33.20 28.57 -12.19
N ALA A 967 -33.48 27.56 -13.00
CA ALA A 967 -33.14 27.53 -14.42
C ALA A 967 -33.84 28.65 -15.20
N ASP A 968 -35.08 29.01 -14.84
CA ASP A 968 -35.79 30.15 -15.42
C ASP A 968 -35.03 31.48 -15.24
N ARG A 969 -34.20 31.62 -14.19
CA ARG A 969 -33.36 32.82 -13.96
C ARG A 969 -32.15 32.91 -14.88
N TRP A 970 -31.82 31.82 -15.58
CA TRP A 970 -30.77 31.77 -16.61
C TRP A 970 -31.30 32.10 -18.00
N ARG A 971 -32.63 32.26 -18.16
CA ARG A 971 -33.21 32.71 -19.43
C ARG A 971 -32.87 34.16 -19.67
N VAL A 972 -32.14 34.42 -20.75
CA VAL A 972 -31.87 35.78 -21.21
C VAL A 972 -33.13 36.27 -21.92
N GLY A 973 -33.77 37.30 -21.37
CA GLY A 973 -34.88 37.99 -22.04
C GLY A 973 -34.45 38.74 -23.29
#